data_AF-A0A962BY16-F1
#
_entry.id   AF-A0A962BY16-F1
#
_cell.length_a   1.000
_cell.length_b   1.000
_cell.length_c   1.000
_cell.angle_alpha   90.00
_cell.angle_beta   90.00
_cell.angle_gamma   90.00
#
_symmetry.space_group_name_H-M   'P 1'
#
loop_
_entity.id
_entity.type
_entity.pdbx_description
1 polymer ?
#
loop_
_entity_poly.entity_id
_entity_poly.type
_entity_poly.pdbx_seq_one_letter_code
_entity_poly.pdbx_strand_id
1 'polypeptide(L)'
;MRPTPLLQRLPYVHQVMACLDAVIGRTRLMRIEGGGEATSHSDLHYYWQDHLRVHVPIVTTPHVRFVCGDAETHMAAGECWVFDTSRRHNVLNPDPTQRVHLVVDTVGSASFVRLLAEARPHDGQMASWAPRFVTPTSGELADLRLERENAPRVMSPWELASRVESIIAQVEAADAGAATAMRRSLLEPLSEWRALWACHGDADTGREGFAAVHEQMTAIVRKWQTSVMVEGVEPARWIDHIALRPALGERRPTATASAVKPAGTTPAPRADGSSTRIEQPIFIISPPRSGSSLLFETLARAPALFTIGRESHAVIESIKSLSASARDYESNALDAEDARPEVVAALQQHFLSELRDRDGKAASGPVRMLEKTPKNALRVRFLAAAFPDARFVYLYRDPRETIASMLDAWRSGHFRTYPDLPGWEGPDWSLVLTRGWRNLIGRGLPEVVARQWASCVQQALDDLQSLPAGSWCVADYGRLVSEPELEIRRLCEFLSLDWDQPISAPLPQSRTTLTSPHPDKWRGQEKTLKSVLPYFEEAAQRARDVFASPPQTQPPQRRPPTQTVPPESPPVAKPTRDFSSVHSTSFTALLDKLGISLAVSTYQSGRLILVRSDQGELNTHLRHLPSPMGIALGRTRLAVGTLQGVQYYRNQPEVARKLSPSGQHDACYLPSGNHVTGDIRVHDLAFDADDQLWVVNTRFSCLCTVTGIHSFAPRWRPRFVDGLAAEDRCHLNGLAMADGRPRFVTALGTSNKASGWRERKLDGGVLIDIDSHELVSHGLCMPHSPRIHDGQLWLLSSGRGELNRVDTQTGQVETVATLPGFTRGLAFAGPFAFVGLSQVREKLFDGLPLSRDKGMRKCGVWVVDTRNGHSVGILQFSGDVQEIFDVQVLPHRFPEIAEVGSDICNSAFALSDEALANTAPNVATTASA
;
A
#
# COMPACT_ATOMS: atom_id res chain seq x y z
N MET A 1 34.12 -2.10 -4.85
CA MET A 1 34.13 -2.97 -3.65
C MET A 1 35.43 -2.79 -2.88
N ARG A 2 35.44 -3.05 -1.56
CA ARG A 2 36.65 -3.06 -0.71
C ARG A 2 36.57 -4.23 0.28
N PRO A 3 37.70 -4.84 0.68
CA PRO A 3 37.71 -5.89 1.69
C PRO A 3 37.18 -5.32 3.01
N THR A 4 36.33 -6.10 3.69
CA THR A 4 35.88 -5.72 5.03
C THR A 4 37.00 -5.96 6.06
N PRO A 5 36.97 -5.29 7.21
CA PRO A 5 37.91 -5.58 8.30
C PRO A 5 37.88 -7.06 8.73
N LEU A 6 36.73 -7.74 8.60
CA LEU A 6 36.61 -9.17 8.88
C LEU A 6 37.35 -10.03 7.86
N LEU A 7 37.22 -9.72 6.56
CA LEU A 7 37.91 -10.46 5.52
C LEU A 7 39.44 -10.32 5.68
N GLN A 8 39.93 -9.14 6.02
CA GLN A 8 41.36 -8.89 6.30
C GLN A 8 41.93 -9.76 7.45
N ARG A 9 41.07 -10.24 8.36
CA ARG A 9 41.46 -11.13 9.48
C ARG A 9 41.42 -12.62 9.10
N LEU A 10 41.07 -12.94 7.86
CA LEU A 10 40.92 -14.31 7.37
C LEU A 10 41.95 -14.57 6.24
N PRO A 11 43.25 -14.68 6.56
CA PRO A 11 44.31 -14.78 5.55
C PRO A 11 44.14 -16.01 4.65
N TYR A 12 43.65 -17.12 5.21
CA TYR A 12 43.40 -18.32 4.42
C TYR A 12 42.18 -18.18 3.50
N VAL A 13 41.14 -17.45 3.91
CA VAL A 13 40.01 -17.15 3.02
C VAL A 13 40.47 -16.23 1.89
N HIS A 14 41.31 -15.23 2.17
CA HIS A 14 41.98 -14.42 1.16
C HIS A 14 42.77 -15.30 0.18
N GLN A 15 43.57 -16.23 0.68
CA GLN A 15 44.35 -17.15 -0.14
C GLN A 15 43.44 -18.00 -1.05
N VAL A 16 42.37 -18.60 -0.50
CA VAL A 16 41.41 -19.40 -1.28
C VAL A 16 40.73 -18.56 -2.37
N MET A 17 40.32 -17.32 -2.06
CA MET A 17 39.75 -16.41 -3.05
C MET A 17 40.75 -16.02 -4.12
N ALA A 18 42.01 -15.78 -3.76
CA ALA A 18 43.07 -15.48 -4.70
C ALA A 18 43.35 -16.66 -5.65
N CYS A 19 43.17 -17.91 -5.20
CA CYS A 19 43.31 -19.10 -6.04
C CYS A 19 42.28 -19.22 -7.17
N LEU A 20 41.16 -18.48 -7.08
CA LEU A 20 40.20 -18.35 -8.18
C LEU A 20 40.75 -17.49 -9.33
N ASP A 21 41.77 -16.66 -9.05
CA ASP A 21 42.38 -15.68 -9.96
C ASP A 21 41.32 -14.87 -10.73
N ALA A 22 40.27 -14.45 -10.04
CA ALA A 22 39.10 -13.81 -10.63
C ALA A 22 38.90 -12.40 -10.07
N VAL A 23 38.07 -11.59 -10.74
CA VAL A 23 37.66 -10.29 -10.20
C VAL A 23 36.57 -10.50 -9.15
N ILE A 24 36.94 -10.32 -7.89
CA ILE A 24 36.10 -10.58 -6.74
C ILE A 24 35.07 -9.45 -6.55
N GLY A 25 33.80 -9.84 -6.58
CA GLY A 25 32.65 -8.99 -6.27
C GLY A 25 32.21 -9.15 -4.81
N ARG A 26 30.93 -9.40 -4.59
CA ARG A 26 30.38 -9.64 -3.25
C ARG A 26 30.90 -10.97 -2.68
N THR A 27 31.20 -11.00 -1.39
CA THR A 27 31.68 -12.21 -0.71
C THR A 27 31.07 -12.32 0.67
N ARG A 28 30.63 -13.53 1.04
CA ARG A 28 29.90 -13.78 2.28
C ARG A 28 30.20 -15.18 2.81
N LEU A 29 30.21 -15.32 4.14
CA LEU A 29 30.05 -16.63 4.78
C LEU A 29 28.56 -16.86 5.01
N MET A 30 27.97 -17.78 4.26
CA MET A 30 26.55 -18.09 4.32
C MET A 30 26.32 -19.29 5.24
N ARG A 31 25.74 -19.02 6.41
CA ARG A 31 25.37 -20.01 7.42
C ARG A 31 23.89 -20.40 7.29
N ILE A 32 23.62 -21.69 7.33
CA ILE A 32 22.30 -22.29 7.55
C ILE A 32 22.39 -23.10 8.85
N GLU A 33 21.50 -22.86 9.80
CA GLU A 33 21.47 -23.64 11.05
C GLU A 33 21.05 -25.09 10.80
N GLY A 34 21.28 -25.93 11.81
CA GLY A 34 20.75 -27.28 11.78
C GLY A 34 19.23 -27.32 11.73
N GLY A 35 18.67 -28.22 10.91
CA GLY A 35 17.24 -28.29 10.60
C GLY A 35 16.70 -27.13 9.75
N GLY A 36 17.57 -26.23 9.28
CA GLY A 36 17.19 -25.06 8.49
C GLY A 36 17.12 -25.34 6.98
N GLU A 37 16.34 -24.52 6.28
CA GLU A 37 16.30 -24.49 4.82
C GLU A 37 16.47 -23.07 4.29
N ALA A 38 17.06 -22.95 3.10
CA ALA A 38 16.97 -21.72 2.32
C ALA A 38 15.58 -21.65 1.66
N THR A 39 15.06 -20.46 1.40
CA THR A 39 13.83 -20.36 0.60
C THR A 39 14.15 -20.71 -0.85
N SER A 40 13.31 -21.51 -1.51
CA SER A 40 13.47 -21.81 -2.94
C SER A 40 13.32 -20.53 -3.79
N HIS A 41 14.30 -20.21 -4.63
CA HIS A 41 14.34 -18.98 -5.43
C HIS A 41 15.18 -19.13 -6.71
N SER A 42 15.12 -18.11 -7.57
CA SER A 42 16.01 -17.90 -8.73
C SER A 42 16.65 -16.51 -8.62
N ASP A 43 17.93 -16.39 -8.96
CA ASP A 43 18.67 -15.14 -8.90
C ASP A 43 18.50 -14.33 -10.20
N LEU A 44 17.40 -13.58 -10.31
CA LEU A 44 16.99 -12.88 -11.55
C LEU A 44 17.34 -11.38 -11.60
N HIS A 45 18.14 -10.90 -10.66
CA HIS A 45 18.52 -9.49 -10.58
C HIS A 45 19.68 -9.17 -11.54
N TYR A 46 19.75 -7.94 -12.07
CA TYR A 46 20.86 -7.43 -12.92
C TYR A 46 22.25 -7.95 -12.52
N TYR A 47 22.62 -7.73 -11.26
CA TYR A 47 23.91 -8.15 -10.69
C TYR A 47 24.24 -9.65 -10.85
N TRP A 48 23.25 -10.55 -10.95
CA TRP A 48 23.51 -11.99 -11.06
C TRP A 48 23.54 -12.51 -12.49
N GLN A 49 23.29 -11.64 -13.48
CA GLN A 49 23.36 -12.03 -14.90
C GLN A 49 24.80 -12.22 -15.37
N ASP A 50 25.74 -11.46 -14.81
CA ASP A 50 27.14 -11.47 -15.25
C ASP A 50 28.08 -12.00 -14.17
N HIS A 51 27.55 -12.32 -12.98
CA HIS A 51 28.33 -12.83 -11.87
C HIS A 51 28.02 -14.29 -11.67
N LEU A 52 29.07 -15.10 -11.75
CA LEU A 52 29.04 -16.48 -11.31
C LEU A 52 29.17 -16.50 -9.79
N ARG A 53 28.40 -17.39 -9.16
CA ARG A 53 28.49 -17.61 -7.71
C ARG A 53 29.27 -18.88 -7.42
N VAL A 54 30.43 -18.69 -6.78
CA VAL A 54 31.28 -19.76 -6.31
C VAL A 54 30.92 -20.10 -4.87
N HIS A 55 30.69 -21.38 -4.59
CA HIS A 55 30.47 -21.93 -3.26
C HIS A 55 31.67 -22.78 -2.86
N VAL A 56 32.27 -22.46 -1.71
CA VAL A 56 33.28 -23.29 -1.04
C VAL A 56 32.70 -23.74 0.31
N PRO A 57 32.20 -24.98 0.42
CA PRO A 57 31.70 -25.51 1.68
C PRO A 57 32.83 -25.59 2.72
N ILE A 58 32.66 -24.96 3.87
CA ILE A 58 33.65 -24.99 4.97
C ILE A 58 33.17 -25.94 6.06
N VAL A 59 31.90 -25.80 6.45
CA VAL A 59 31.23 -26.69 7.40
C VAL A 59 30.01 -27.23 6.70
N THR A 60 29.91 -28.55 6.55
CA THR A 60 28.80 -29.22 5.89
C THR A 60 28.78 -30.68 6.31
N THR A 61 27.67 -31.37 6.08
CA THR A 61 27.48 -32.79 6.40
C THR A 61 26.86 -33.51 5.21
N PRO A 62 27.11 -34.82 5.02
CA PRO A 62 26.62 -35.56 3.84
C PRO A 62 25.11 -35.51 3.61
N HIS A 63 24.30 -35.18 4.62
CA HIS A 63 22.84 -35.06 4.47
C HIS A 63 22.37 -33.66 4.05
N VAL A 64 23.27 -32.66 3.94
CA VAL A 64 22.93 -31.36 3.34
C VAL A 64 22.67 -31.57 1.86
N ARG A 65 21.47 -31.17 1.41
CA ARG A 65 21.02 -31.31 0.03
C ARG A 65 20.93 -29.95 -0.65
N PHE A 66 21.66 -29.80 -1.75
CA PHE A 66 21.59 -28.65 -2.65
C PHE A 66 20.77 -29.04 -3.87
N VAL A 67 19.63 -28.38 -4.07
CA VAL A 67 18.71 -28.64 -5.19
C VAL A 67 18.84 -27.49 -6.18
N CYS A 68 19.01 -27.79 -7.46
CA CYS A 68 19.03 -26.80 -8.54
C CYS A 68 18.38 -27.39 -9.81
N GLY A 69 17.20 -26.87 -10.18
CA GLY A 69 16.35 -27.52 -11.18
C GLY A 69 15.99 -28.94 -10.72
N ASP A 70 16.20 -29.92 -11.60
CA ASP A 70 15.91 -31.33 -11.33
C ASP A 70 17.06 -32.08 -10.65
N ALA A 71 18.20 -31.41 -10.43
CA ALA A 71 19.38 -32.01 -9.81
C ALA A 71 19.39 -31.75 -8.30
N GLU A 72 19.72 -32.79 -7.53
CA GLU A 72 20.01 -32.74 -6.10
C GLU A 72 21.41 -33.28 -5.86
N THR A 73 22.24 -32.55 -5.11
CA THR A 73 23.61 -32.97 -4.79
C THR A 73 24.04 -32.51 -3.40
N HIS A 74 25.05 -33.18 -2.84
CA HIS A 74 25.76 -32.73 -1.67
C HIS A 74 27.07 -32.06 -2.09
N MET A 75 27.30 -30.83 -1.64
CA MET A 75 28.57 -30.13 -1.81
C MET A 75 29.46 -30.39 -0.58
N ALA A 76 30.55 -31.15 -0.74
CA ALA A 76 31.40 -31.58 0.38
C ALA A 76 32.38 -30.50 0.85
N ALA A 77 32.82 -30.62 2.11
CA ALA A 77 33.75 -29.67 2.72
C ALA A 77 35.07 -29.57 1.93
N GLY A 78 35.51 -28.35 1.65
CA GLY A 78 36.73 -28.05 0.89
C GLY A 78 36.58 -28.11 -0.62
N GLU A 79 35.43 -28.54 -1.16
CA GLU A 79 35.18 -28.48 -2.61
C GLU A 79 34.89 -27.05 -3.07
N CYS A 80 34.95 -26.82 -4.39
CA CYS A 80 34.64 -25.54 -5.01
C CYS A 80 33.59 -25.76 -6.11
N TRP A 81 32.44 -25.13 -5.95
CA TRP A 81 31.25 -25.38 -6.75
C TRP A 81 30.78 -24.10 -7.44
N VAL A 82 30.29 -24.25 -8.67
CA VAL A 82 29.43 -23.29 -9.36
C VAL A 82 28.19 -24.03 -9.86
N PHE A 83 27.08 -23.32 -9.96
CA PHE A 83 25.86 -23.85 -10.55
C PHE A 83 25.09 -22.72 -11.23
N ASP A 84 24.07 -23.08 -12.02
CA ASP A 84 23.21 -22.12 -12.71
C ASP A 84 22.24 -21.48 -11.72
N THR A 85 22.56 -20.27 -11.27
CA THR A 85 21.75 -19.51 -10.30
C THR A 85 20.45 -18.97 -10.89
N SER A 86 20.30 -18.97 -12.23
CA SER A 86 19.06 -18.55 -12.89
C SER A 86 17.95 -19.59 -12.73
N ARG A 87 18.33 -20.87 -12.60
CA ARG A 87 17.42 -21.96 -12.27
C ARG A 87 16.97 -21.87 -10.83
N ARG A 88 15.75 -22.36 -10.60
CA ARG A 88 15.18 -22.44 -9.26
C ARG A 88 16.01 -23.38 -8.41
N HIS A 89 16.49 -22.90 -7.27
CA HIS A 89 17.38 -23.64 -6.40
C HIS A 89 17.01 -23.49 -4.92
N ASN A 90 17.44 -24.45 -4.12
CA ASN A 90 17.15 -24.58 -2.69
C ASN A 90 18.31 -25.29 -1.96
N VAL A 91 18.46 -25.07 -0.66
CA VAL A 91 19.38 -25.82 0.21
C VAL A 91 18.63 -26.30 1.45
N LEU A 92 18.70 -27.60 1.72
CA LEU A 92 18.11 -28.25 2.87
C LEU A 92 19.23 -28.74 3.78
N ASN A 93 19.23 -28.30 5.04
CA ASN A 93 20.16 -28.78 6.07
C ASN A 93 19.37 -29.57 7.14
N PRO A 94 19.09 -30.86 6.92
CA PRO A 94 18.30 -31.67 7.87
C PRO A 94 19.08 -31.99 9.15
N ASP A 95 20.41 -31.89 9.14
CA ASP A 95 21.25 -32.24 10.27
C ASP A 95 21.19 -31.18 11.38
N PRO A 96 21.44 -31.55 12.65
CA PRO A 96 21.46 -30.58 13.76
C PRO A 96 22.68 -29.66 13.75
N THR A 97 23.66 -29.90 12.89
CA THR A 97 24.88 -29.09 12.78
C THR A 97 24.70 -27.97 11.77
N GLN A 98 25.24 -26.78 12.08
CA GLN A 98 25.27 -25.66 11.14
C GLN A 98 26.07 -26.01 9.88
N ARG A 99 25.61 -25.51 8.73
CA ARG A 99 26.34 -25.52 7.46
C ARG A 99 26.83 -24.11 7.15
N VAL A 100 28.10 -23.96 6.76
CA VAL A 100 28.72 -22.69 6.39
C VAL A 100 29.43 -22.86 5.05
N HIS A 101 29.04 -22.09 4.05
CA HIS A 101 29.80 -21.95 2.80
C HIS A 101 30.40 -20.56 2.71
N LEU A 102 31.64 -20.47 2.25
CA LEU A 102 32.15 -19.25 1.64
C LEU A 102 31.50 -19.12 0.26
N VAL A 103 30.87 -17.97 0.04
CA VAL A 103 30.21 -17.63 -1.22
C VAL A 103 30.92 -16.43 -1.80
N VAL A 104 31.42 -16.58 -3.02
CA VAL A 104 32.18 -15.56 -3.74
C VAL A 104 31.50 -15.31 -5.07
N ASP A 105 31.03 -14.10 -5.26
CA ASP A 105 30.47 -13.65 -6.51
C ASP A 105 31.58 -13.03 -7.36
N THR A 106 31.65 -13.41 -8.64
CA THR A 106 32.73 -13.00 -9.52
C THR A 106 32.27 -12.87 -10.97
N VAL A 107 32.74 -11.83 -11.66
CA VAL A 107 32.61 -11.74 -13.13
C VAL A 107 33.62 -12.65 -13.86
N GLY A 108 34.47 -13.34 -13.10
CA GLY A 108 35.46 -14.27 -13.62
C GLY A 108 36.76 -13.61 -14.08
N SER A 109 37.52 -14.37 -14.86
CA SER A 109 38.74 -13.99 -15.58
C SER A 109 39.09 -15.10 -16.58
N ALA A 110 40.07 -14.89 -17.45
CA ALA A 110 40.56 -15.95 -18.34
C ALA A 110 41.09 -17.17 -17.55
N SER A 111 41.73 -16.95 -16.40
CA SER A 111 42.19 -18.05 -15.53
C SER A 111 41.04 -18.79 -14.88
N PHE A 112 40.02 -18.06 -14.42
CA PHE A 112 38.82 -18.67 -13.84
C PHE A 112 38.05 -19.51 -14.86
N VAL A 113 37.95 -19.06 -16.12
CA VAL A 113 37.32 -19.84 -17.20
C VAL A 113 38.09 -21.14 -17.48
N ARG A 114 39.43 -21.11 -17.46
CA ARG A 114 40.24 -22.35 -17.56
C ARG A 114 39.98 -23.29 -16.38
N LEU A 115 39.89 -22.75 -15.17
CA LEU A 115 39.54 -23.52 -13.98
C LEU A 115 38.17 -24.19 -14.10
N LEU A 116 37.16 -23.49 -14.67
CA LEU A 116 35.84 -24.08 -14.94
C LEU A 116 35.88 -25.16 -16.02
N ALA A 117 36.69 -24.99 -17.08
CA ALA A 117 36.84 -25.98 -18.13
C ALA A 117 37.51 -27.28 -17.64
N GLU A 118 38.31 -27.17 -16.59
CA GLU A 118 38.92 -28.30 -15.88
C GLU A 118 38.04 -28.87 -14.76
N ALA A 119 36.87 -28.27 -14.49
CA ALA A 119 35.96 -28.76 -13.46
C ALA A 119 35.20 -30.02 -13.93
N ARG A 120 34.90 -30.92 -13.00
CA ARG A 120 34.04 -32.08 -13.26
C ARG A 120 32.57 -31.73 -13.04
N PRO A 121 31.63 -32.31 -13.82
CA PRO A 121 30.20 -32.21 -13.54
C PRO A 121 29.85 -32.96 -12.24
N HIS A 122 28.69 -32.63 -11.65
CA HIS A 122 28.29 -33.16 -10.35
C HIS A 122 27.98 -34.67 -10.36
N ASP A 123 27.58 -35.21 -11.51
CA ASP A 123 27.14 -36.58 -11.75
C ASP A 123 28.09 -37.40 -12.64
N GLY A 124 29.18 -36.79 -13.13
CA GLY A 124 30.12 -37.43 -14.05
C GLY A 124 31.47 -37.77 -13.43
N GLN A 125 32.07 -38.86 -13.90
CA GLN A 125 33.46 -39.20 -13.64
C GLN A 125 34.35 -38.75 -14.82
N MET A 126 35.44 -38.05 -14.51
CA MET A 126 36.48 -37.71 -15.48
C MET A 126 37.74 -38.49 -15.12
N ALA A 127 38.14 -39.43 -15.98
CA ALA A 127 39.20 -40.42 -15.70
C ALA A 127 40.56 -39.81 -15.32
N SER A 128 40.84 -38.56 -15.72
CA SER A 128 42.09 -37.84 -15.44
C SER A 128 41.92 -36.61 -14.54
N TRP A 129 40.77 -36.43 -13.90
CA TRP A 129 40.51 -35.28 -13.04
C TRP A 129 41.09 -35.48 -11.64
N ALA A 130 41.85 -34.50 -11.14
CA ALA A 130 42.42 -34.51 -9.81
C ALA A 130 42.16 -33.18 -9.09
N PRO A 131 41.72 -33.19 -7.81
CA PRO A 131 41.48 -31.96 -7.07
C PRO A 131 42.80 -31.26 -6.75
N ARG A 132 42.83 -29.94 -6.91
CA ARG A 132 43.93 -29.09 -6.45
C ARG A 132 43.66 -28.63 -5.02
N PHE A 133 44.44 -29.13 -4.06
CA PHE A 133 44.37 -28.66 -2.68
C PHE A 133 45.16 -27.38 -2.49
N VAL A 134 44.57 -26.41 -1.79
CA VAL A 134 45.22 -25.17 -1.38
C VAL A 134 45.59 -25.34 0.09
N THR A 135 46.87 -25.38 0.44
CA THR A 135 47.30 -25.49 1.84
C THR A 135 47.43 -24.10 2.46
N PRO A 136 46.97 -23.87 3.71
CA PRO A 136 47.17 -22.58 4.37
C PRO A 136 48.65 -22.20 4.44
N THR A 137 49.00 -21.01 3.96
CA THR A 137 50.35 -20.46 4.08
C THR A 137 50.39 -19.32 5.09
N SER A 138 51.42 -19.27 5.93
CA SER A 138 51.70 -18.11 6.80
C SER A 138 52.36 -17.00 5.98
N GLY A 139 51.68 -15.88 5.78
CA GLY A 139 52.20 -14.77 4.97
C GLY A 139 51.28 -13.56 4.91
N GLU A 140 51.71 -12.54 4.17
CA GLU A 140 50.92 -11.34 3.88
C GLU A 140 49.65 -11.69 3.09
N LEU A 141 48.60 -10.87 3.23
CA LEU A 141 47.33 -11.09 2.53
C LEU A 141 47.54 -11.11 1.02
N ALA A 142 47.06 -12.15 0.36
CA ALA A 142 47.08 -12.23 -1.09
C ALA A 142 46.35 -11.03 -1.72
N ASP A 143 46.94 -10.45 -2.77
CA ASP A 143 46.35 -9.35 -3.51
C ASP A 143 45.11 -9.85 -4.26
N LEU A 144 43.98 -9.19 -4.01
CA LEU A 144 42.70 -9.53 -4.62
C LEU A 144 42.35 -8.49 -5.66
N ARG A 145 42.06 -8.94 -6.88
CA ARG A 145 41.48 -8.08 -7.91
C ARG A 145 40.02 -7.84 -7.55
N LEU A 146 39.68 -6.62 -7.13
CA LEU A 146 38.33 -6.28 -6.68
C LEU A 146 37.53 -5.55 -7.74
N GLU A 147 36.26 -5.92 -7.83
CA GLU A 147 35.27 -5.22 -8.65
C GLU A 147 35.12 -3.77 -8.17
N ARG A 148 35.27 -2.79 -9.07
CA ARG A 148 35.14 -1.36 -8.75
C ARG A 148 33.80 -0.79 -9.20
N GLU A 149 33.39 -1.14 -10.41
CA GLU A 149 32.12 -0.77 -11.01
C GLU A 149 31.29 -2.04 -11.22
N ASN A 150 30.07 -2.04 -10.70
CA ASN A 150 29.19 -3.21 -10.69
C ASN A 150 27.72 -2.86 -11.00
N ALA A 151 27.49 -1.61 -11.40
CA ALA A 151 26.24 -1.06 -11.87
C ALA A 151 26.59 0.12 -12.78
N PRO A 152 25.91 0.28 -13.92
CA PRO A 152 26.23 1.36 -14.84
C PRO A 152 25.64 2.68 -14.35
N ARG A 153 26.32 3.79 -14.61
CA ARG A 153 25.73 5.13 -14.43
C ARG A 153 24.67 5.39 -15.48
N VAL A 154 25.01 5.08 -16.72
CA VAL A 154 24.10 4.87 -17.85
C VAL A 154 24.58 3.58 -18.51
N MET A 155 23.68 2.67 -18.87
CA MET A 155 24.04 1.40 -19.50
C MET A 155 24.46 1.62 -20.96
N SER A 156 25.51 0.93 -21.40
CA SER A 156 25.95 1.03 -22.79
C SER A 156 24.89 0.49 -23.76
N PRO A 157 24.78 1.02 -24.98
CA PRO A 157 23.80 0.54 -25.95
C PRO A 157 24.01 -0.93 -26.34
N TRP A 158 25.24 -1.44 -26.26
CA TRP A 158 25.54 -2.84 -26.56
C TRP A 158 25.07 -3.77 -25.45
N GLU A 159 25.31 -3.40 -24.18
CA GLU A 159 24.83 -4.17 -23.03
C GLU A 159 23.29 -4.16 -22.98
N LEU A 160 22.68 -2.99 -23.12
CA LEU A 160 21.22 -2.85 -23.10
C LEU A 160 20.56 -3.69 -24.20
N ALA A 161 21.05 -3.57 -25.44
CA ALA A 161 20.54 -4.36 -26.56
C ALA A 161 20.75 -5.87 -26.35
N SER A 162 21.93 -6.28 -25.88
CA SER A 162 22.24 -7.69 -25.64
C SER A 162 21.32 -8.32 -24.58
N ARG A 163 21.01 -7.60 -23.50
CA ARG A 163 20.15 -8.10 -22.42
C ARG A 163 18.68 -8.17 -22.83
N VAL A 164 18.21 -7.21 -23.61
CA VAL A 164 16.87 -7.24 -24.18
C VAL A 164 16.76 -8.42 -25.15
N GLU A 165 17.73 -8.56 -26.05
CA GLU A 165 17.73 -9.58 -27.08
C GLU A 165 17.85 -11.00 -26.50
N SER A 166 18.60 -11.20 -25.41
CA SER A 166 18.71 -12.53 -24.78
C SER A 166 17.37 -13.07 -24.25
N ILE A 167 16.47 -12.18 -23.82
CA ILE A 167 15.11 -12.57 -23.40
C ILE A 167 14.20 -12.74 -24.62
N ILE A 168 14.27 -11.85 -25.60
CA ILE A 168 13.48 -11.97 -26.83
C ILE A 168 13.80 -13.26 -27.59
N ALA A 169 15.08 -13.66 -27.66
CA ALA A 169 15.50 -14.92 -28.29
C ALA A 169 14.91 -16.15 -27.58
N GLN A 170 14.72 -16.10 -26.26
CA GLN A 170 14.04 -17.17 -25.52
C GLN A 170 12.53 -17.19 -25.80
N VAL A 171 11.91 -16.02 -25.98
CA VAL A 171 10.51 -15.92 -26.43
C VAL A 171 10.36 -16.49 -27.84
N GLU A 172 11.31 -16.23 -28.74
CA GLU A 172 11.27 -16.67 -30.14
C GLU A 172 11.19 -18.20 -30.28
N ALA A 173 11.81 -18.95 -29.37
CA ALA A 173 11.72 -20.40 -29.33
C ALA A 173 10.29 -20.91 -29.08
N ALA A 174 9.43 -20.12 -28.44
CA ALA A 174 8.05 -20.46 -28.13
C ALA A 174 7.02 -19.71 -29.00
N ASP A 175 7.31 -18.46 -29.38
CA ASP A 175 6.47 -17.60 -30.22
C ASP A 175 7.33 -16.61 -31.03
N ALA A 176 7.71 -17.03 -32.24
CA ALA A 176 8.50 -16.21 -33.17
C ALA A 176 7.78 -14.93 -33.62
N GLY A 177 6.43 -14.93 -33.65
CA GLY A 177 5.63 -13.77 -34.01
C GLY A 177 5.69 -12.69 -32.94
N ALA A 178 5.49 -13.07 -31.68
CA ALA A 178 5.66 -12.19 -30.53
C ALA A 178 7.09 -11.65 -30.45
N ALA A 179 8.10 -12.50 -30.60
CA ALA A 179 9.50 -12.07 -30.59
C ALA A 179 9.79 -11.02 -31.69
N THR A 180 9.30 -11.24 -32.91
CA THR A 180 9.45 -10.27 -34.01
C THR A 180 8.77 -8.94 -33.70
N ALA A 181 7.56 -8.96 -33.11
CA ALA A 181 6.86 -7.75 -32.69
C ALA A 181 7.62 -7.01 -31.57
N MET A 182 8.18 -7.74 -30.60
CA MET A 182 9.02 -7.18 -29.53
C MET A 182 10.26 -6.48 -30.11
N ARG A 183 11.03 -7.15 -30.99
CA ARG A 183 12.20 -6.55 -31.67
C ARG A 183 11.82 -5.27 -32.40
N ARG A 184 10.73 -5.31 -33.18
CA ARG A 184 10.26 -4.16 -33.94
C ARG A 184 9.89 -2.98 -33.04
N SER A 185 9.22 -3.24 -31.92
CA SER A 185 8.78 -2.19 -31.00
C SER A 185 9.92 -1.49 -30.27
N LEU A 186 11.06 -2.15 -30.06
CA LEU A 186 12.23 -1.56 -29.38
C LEU A 186 13.31 -1.05 -30.33
N LEU A 187 13.17 -1.27 -31.64
CA LEU A 187 14.20 -0.90 -32.62
C LEU A 187 14.53 0.60 -32.58
N GLU A 188 13.51 1.45 -32.59
CA GLU A 188 13.65 2.91 -32.57
C GLU A 188 14.27 3.43 -31.26
N PRO A 189 13.72 3.14 -30.06
CA PRO A 189 14.30 3.68 -28.83
C PRO A 189 15.68 3.10 -28.50
N LEU A 190 15.99 1.85 -28.88
CA LEU A 190 17.36 1.33 -28.74
C LEU A 190 18.34 2.05 -29.68
N SER A 191 17.87 2.50 -30.85
CA SER A 191 18.67 3.32 -31.77
C SER A 191 18.91 4.72 -31.18
N GLU A 192 17.90 5.34 -30.58
CA GLU A 192 18.03 6.66 -29.94
C GLU A 192 18.96 6.60 -28.73
N TRP A 193 18.84 5.55 -27.90
CA TRP A 193 19.76 5.31 -26.79
C TRP A 193 21.22 5.23 -27.28
N ARG A 194 21.45 4.55 -28.41
CA ARG A 194 22.77 4.46 -29.03
C ARG A 194 23.28 5.81 -29.54
N ALA A 195 22.41 6.63 -30.12
CA ALA A 195 22.75 7.97 -30.58
C ALA A 195 23.17 8.89 -29.42
N LEU A 196 22.39 8.88 -28.33
CA LEU A 196 22.71 9.63 -27.11
C LEU A 196 24.03 9.17 -26.49
N TRP A 197 24.29 7.86 -26.46
CA TRP A 197 25.56 7.31 -26.00
C TRP A 197 26.75 7.73 -26.87
N ALA A 198 26.59 7.78 -28.18
CA ALA A 198 27.64 8.28 -29.07
C ALA A 198 27.94 9.78 -28.84
N CYS A 199 26.93 10.57 -28.44
CA CYS A 199 27.09 11.99 -28.16
C CYS A 199 27.66 12.28 -26.77
N HIS A 200 27.28 11.51 -25.76
CA HIS A 200 27.49 11.86 -24.35
C HIS A 200 28.22 10.79 -23.52
N GLY A 201 28.39 9.57 -24.03
CA GLY A 201 28.84 8.43 -23.23
C GLY A 201 27.94 8.21 -22.01
N ASP A 202 28.54 7.96 -20.85
CA ASP A 202 27.86 7.84 -19.55
C ASP A 202 27.88 9.16 -18.74
N ALA A 203 28.21 10.28 -19.38
CA ALA A 203 28.29 11.58 -18.72
C ALA A 203 26.91 12.14 -18.37
N ASP A 204 26.86 12.95 -17.31
CA ASP A 204 25.59 13.53 -16.82
C ASP A 204 24.95 14.50 -17.83
N THR A 205 25.71 15.00 -18.81
CA THR A 205 25.21 15.91 -19.87
C THR A 205 24.16 15.26 -20.77
N GLY A 206 24.19 13.94 -20.94
CA GLY A 206 23.19 13.20 -21.73
C GLY A 206 22.01 12.66 -20.91
N ARG A 207 22.02 12.86 -19.59
CA ARG A 207 21.18 12.10 -18.66
C ARG A 207 19.68 12.37 -18.81
N GLU A 208 19.30 13.61 -19.17
CA GLU A 208 17.90 13.94 -19.48
C GLU A 208 17.42 13.22 -20.74
N GLY A 209 18.24 13.18 -21.80
CA GLY A 209 17.95 12.44 -23.02
C GLY A 209 17.79 10.94 -22.75
N PHE A 210 18.72 10.35 -21.99
CA PHE A 210 18.61 8.94 -21.62
C PHE A 210 17.38 8.66 -20.74
N ALA A 211 17.01 9.56 -19.83
CA ALA A 211 15.80 9.40 -19.01
C ALA A 211 14.52 9.38 -19.87
N ALA A 212 14.45 10.23 -20.90
CA ALA A 212 13.32 10.23 -21.82
C ALA A 212 13.21 8.92 -22.63
N VAL A 213 14.33 8.45 -23.20
CA VAL A 213 14.35 7.18 -23.96
C VAL A 213 14.10 5.98 -23.04
N HIS A 214 14.60 6.02 -21.79
CA HIS A 214 14.31 5.01 -20.77
C HIS A 214 12.81 4.88 -20.51
N GLU A 215 12.13 6.00 -20.27
CA GLU A 215 10.69 6.03 -20.05
C GLU A 215 9.92 5.48 -21.26
N GLN A 216 10.34 5.83 -22.47
CA GLN A 216 9.78 5.31 -23.71
C GLN A 216 9.92 3.78 -23.80
N MET A 217 11.12 3.24 -23.56
CA MET A 217 11.36 1.79 -23.55
C MET A 217 10.53 1.10 -22.46
N THR A 218 10.45 1.65 -21.25
CA THR A 218 9.62 1.10 -20.17
C THR A 218 8.14 1.07 -20.54
N ALA A 219 7.63 2.13 -21.19
CA ALA A 219 6.25 2.16 -21.66
C ALA A 219 5.98 1.14 -22.76
N ILE A 220 6.94 0.88 -23.67
CA ILE A 220 6.84 -0.15 -24.70
C ILE A 220 6.83 -1.55 -24.08
N VAL A 221 7.81 -1.85 -23.23
CA VAL A 221 7.94 -3.17 -22.59
C VAL A 221 6.72 -3.50 -21.73
N ARG A 222 6.15 -2.53 -21.00
CA ARG A 222 4.93 -2.72 -20.20
C ARG A 222 3.66 -3.04 -21.01
N LYS A 223 3.65 -2.72 -22.30
CA LYS A 223 2.52 -3.00 -23.20
C LYS A 223 2.59 -4.38 -23.83
N TRP A 224 3.74 -5.04 -23.77
CA TRP A 224 3.84 -6.40 -24.28
C TRP A 224 2.93 -7.32 -23.48
N GLN A 225 1.99 -7.95 -24.17
CA GLN A 225 1.13 -8.99 -23.64
C GLN A 225 1.57 -10.28 -24.30
N THR A 226 2.14 -11.18 -23.51
CA THR A 226 2.56 -12.49 -23.99
C THR A 226 2.03 -13.55 -23.03
N SER A 227 1.45 -14.61 -23.59
CA SER A 227 1.08 -15.82 -22.84
C SER A 227 2.27 -16.75 -22.60
N VAL A 228 3.45 -16.41 -23.13
CA VAL A 228 4.68 -17.19 -23.02
C VAL A 228 5.39 -16.81 -21.71
N MET A 229 5.61 -17.80 -20.87
CA MET A 229 6.47 -17.69 -19.68
C MET A 229 7.83 -18.29 -20.01
N VAL A 230 8.91 -17.55 -19.75
CA VAL A 230 10.28 -18.04 -19.93
C VAL A 230 10.85 -18.34 -18.55
N GLU A 231 11.22 -19.59 -18.30
CA GLU A 231 11.71 -20.06 -16.97
C GLU A 231 10.76 -19.68 -15.82
N GLY A 232 9.44 -19.66 -16.09
CA GLY A 232 8.42 -19.29 -15.11
C GLY A 232 8.27 -17.79 -14.85
N VAL A 233 8.89 -16.93 -15.67
CA VAL A 233 8.84 -15.47 -15.56
C VAL A 233 8.28 -14.84 -16.83
N GLU A 234 7.46 -13.80 -16.68
CA GLU A 234 6.95 -13.02 -17.80
C GLU A 234 8.10 -12.19 -18.45
N PRO A 235 8.31 -12.27 -19.78
CA PRO A 235 9.40 -11.59 -20.47
C PRO A 235 9.50 -10.08 -20.21
N ALA A 236 8.36 -9.39 -20.18
CA ALA A 236 8.29 -7.95 -19.91
C ALA A 236 8.83 -7.61 -18.51
N ARG A 237 8.42 -8.40 -17.51
CA ARG A 237 8.89 -8.26 -16.14
C ARG A 237 10.39 -8.58 -16.04
N TRP A 238 10.88 -9.58 -16.76
CA TRP A 238 12.30 -9.93 -16.74
C TRP A 238 13.17 -8.81 -17.34
N ILE A 239 12.83 -8.32 -18.53
CA ILE A 239 13.53 -7.21 -19.19
C ILE A 239 13.54 -5.94 -18.31
N ASP A 240 12.45 -5.65 -17.60
CA ASP A 240 12.42 -4.54 -16.64
C ASP A 240 13.49 -4.69 -15.54
N HIS A 241 13.66 -5.89 -14.97
CA HIS A 241 14.57 -6.11 -13.84
C HIS A 241 16.06 -6.22 -14.24
N ILE A 242 16.37 -6.74 -15.44
CA ILE A 242 17.76 -6.95 -15.86
C ILE A 242 18.29 -5.89 -16.81
N ALA A 243 17.42 -5.15 -17.50
CA ALA A 243 17.84 -4.18 -18.51
C ALA A 243 17.37 -2.77 -18.15
N LEU A 244 16.06 -2.54 -18.02
CA LEU A 244 15.55 -1.16 -17.89
C LEU A 244 15.84 -0.53 -16.54
N ARG A 245 15.46 -1.14 -15.40
CA ARG A 245 15.75 -0.58 -14.08
C ARG A 245 17.23 -0.24 -13.85
N PRO A 246 18.19 -1.12 -14.18
CA PRO A 246 19.61 -0.79 -14.01
C PRO A 246 20.16 0.15 -15.09
N ALA A 247 19.43 0.44 -16.18
CA ALA A 247 19.94 1.24 -17.30
C ALA A 247 20.35 2.67 -16.91
N LEU A 248 19.79 3.21 -15.83
CA LEU A 248 20.10 4.54 -15.28
C LEU A 248 20.39 4.45 -13.78
N GLY A 249 21.65 4.53 -13.40
CA GLY A 249 22.09 4.48 -12.00
C GLY A 249 21.74 5.75 -11.20
N GLU A 250 21.58 5.62 -9.88
CA GLU A 250 21.33 6.75 -8.97
C GLU A 250 22.49 7.76 -8.94
N ARG A 251 22.17 9.04 -8.75
CA ARG A 251 23.14 10.15 -8.74
C ARG A 251 24.05 10.00 -7.51
N ARG A 252 25.33 9.67 -7.69
CA ARG A 252 26.31 9.73 -6.57
C ARG A 252 26.43 11.19 -6.12
N PRO A 253 26.26 11.53 -4.83
CA PRO A 253 26.48 12.88 -4.35
C PRO A 253 27.96 13.24 -4.52
N THR A 254 28.25 14.29 -5.30
CA THR A 254 29.54 14.96 -5.27
C THR A 254 29.68 15.69 -3.94
N ALA A 255 30.70 15.33 -3.16
CA ALA A 255 31.04 16.02 -1.93
C ALA A 255 31.48 17.46 -2.22
N THR A 256 30.77 18.46 -1.70
CA THR A 256 31.34 19.72 -1.20
C THR A 256 30.30 20.59 -0.47
N ALA A 257 30.74 21.05 0.71
CA ALA A 257 30.40 22.27 1.45
C ALA A 257 28.94 22.58 1.85
N SER A 258 28.74 22.44 3.16
CA SER A 258 27.68 22.95 4.03
C SER A 258 27.31 24.43 3.81
N ALA A 259 26.00 24.71 3.87
CA ALA A 259 25.48 25.97 4.41
C ALA A 259 24.25 25.69 5.28
N VAL A 260 24.38 25.92 6.58
CA VAL A 260 23.34 25.86 7.62
C VAL A 260 22.58 27.18 7.67
N LYS A 261 21.24 27.13 7.83
CA LYS A 261 20.41 28.17 8.51
C LYS A 261 18.97 27.67 8.76
N PRO A 262 18.20 28.30 9.67
CA PRO A 262 17.94 27.79 11.01
C PRO A 262 16.51 27.27 11.24
N ALA A 263 16.34 26.58 12.37
CA ALA A 263 15.10 26.02 12.86
C ALA A 263 14.02 27.09 13.14
N GLY A 264 12.81 26.86 12.61
CA GLY A 264 11.60 27.63 12.87
C GLY A 264 10.45 26.69 13.17
N THR A 265 9.90 26.85 14.37
CA THR A 265 8.91 26.03 15.07
C THR A 265 7.63 25.72 14.28
N THR A 266 7.29 24.43 14.22
CA THR A 266 6.05 23.87 13.68
C THR A 266 4.93 23.87 14.74
N PRO A 267 3.73 24.42 14.47
CA PRO A 267 2.52 24.05 15.20
C PRO A 267 1.87 22.79 14.60
N ALA A 268 1.34 21.95 15.48
CA ALA A 268 0.67 20.69 15.21
C ALA A 268 -0.56 20.80 14.27
N PRO A 269 -0.68 19.96 13.23
CA PRO A 269 -1.88 19.78 12.42
C PRO A 269 -2.88 18.79 13.06
N ARG A 270 -4.14 19.22 13.16
CA ARG A 270 -5.31 18.35 13.43
C ARG A 270 -6.00 17.88 12.15
N ALA A 271 -6.72 16.76 12.30
CA ALA A 271 -7.14 15.81 11.27
C ALA A 271 -8.67 15.77 11.08
N ASP A 272 -9.12 15.55 9.83
CA ASP A 272 -10.15 14.57 9.38
C ASP A 272 -10.71 14.94 7.98
N GLY A 273 -11.25 14.03 7.14
CA GLY A 273 -11.56 12.60 7.32
C GLY A 273 -11.98 11.93 5.99
N SER A 274 -12.04 10.58 6.03
CA SER A 274 -12.28 9.59 4.96
C SER A 274 -11.05 9.10 4.15
N SER A 275 -9.92 8.96 4.84
CA SER A 275 -8.90 7.95 4.52
C SER A 275 -9.14 6.69 5.35
N THR A 276 -8.74 5.50 4.86
CA THR A 276 -8.52 4.32 5.71
C THR A 276 -7.75 4.78 6.95
N ARG A 277 -8.22 4.43 8.15
CA ARG A 277 -7.62 4.91 9.41
C ARG A 277 -7.56 3.77 10.42
N ILE A 278 -6.53 3.84 11.27
CA ILE A 278 -6.33 2.87 12.33
C ILE A 278 -7.14 3.35 13.53
N GLU A 279 -8.12 2.56 13.95
CA GLU A 279 -8.94 2.81 15.14
C GLU A 279 -8.74 1.70 16.17
N GLN A 280 -8.71 2.08 17.43
CA GLN A 280 -8.52 1.21 18.59
C GLN A 280 -7.42 0.16 18.41
N PRO A 281 -6.21 0.54 17.92
CA PRO A 281 -5.14 -0.42 17.66
C PRO A 281 -4.74 -1.16 18.93
N ILE A 282 -4.33 -2.40 18.75
CA ILE A 282 -3.92 -3.30 19.82
C ILE A 282 -2.40 -3.48 19.71
N PHE A 283 -1.70 -3.04 20.75
CA PHE A 283 -0.25 -3.23 20.85
C PHE A 283 0.08 -4.28 21.89
N ILE A 284 0.76 -5.35 21.47
CA ILE A 284 1.31 -6.34 22.39
C ILE A 284 2.64 -5.82 22.92
N ILE A 285 2.72 -5.61 24.24
CA ILE A 285 3.88 -5.08 24.94
C ILE A 285 4.54 -6.21 25.72
N SER A 286 5.81 -6.48 25.42
CA SER A 286 6.60 -7.45 26.17
C SER A 286 8.09 -7.18 25.98
N PRO A 287 8.95 -7.58 26.92
CA PRO A 287 10.36 -7.78 26.62
C PRO A 287 10.54 -8.74 25.43
N PRO A 288 11.68 -8.68 24.74
CA PRO A 288 12.01 -9.68 23.73
C PRO A 288 11.99 -11.09 24.34
N ARG A 289 11.61 -12.09 23.56
CA ARG A 289 11.62 -13.51 23.95
C ARG A 289 10.60 -13.92 25.04
N SER A 290 9.59 -13.09 25.30
CA SER A 290 8.49 -13.42 26.22
C SER A 290 7.36 -14.26 25.62
N GLY A 291 7.44 -14.67 24.35
CA GLY A 291 6.38 -15.43 23.67
C GLY A 291 5.34 -14.56 22.94
N SER A 292 5.62 -13.27 22.76
CA SER A 292 4.68 -12.32 22.12
C SER A 292 4.36 -12.63 20.67
N SER A 293 5.23 -13.35 19.94
CA SER A 293 4.91 -13.85 18.61
C SER A 293 3.82 -14.93 18.62
N LEU A 294 3.81 -15.83 19.61
CA LEU A 294 2.76 -16.84 19.77
C LEU A 294 1.40 -16.18 20.04
N LEU A 295 1.37 -15.20 20.95
CA LEU A 295 0.17 -14.42 21.24
C LEU A 295 -0.32 -13.64 20.01
N PHE A 296 0.60 -12.97 19.30
CA PHE A 296 0.30 -12.22 18.09
C PHE A 296 -0.28 -13.10 16.98
N GLU A 297 0.40 -14.21 16.65
CA GLU A 297 -0.05 -15.14 15.60
C GLU A 297 -1.40 -15.76 15.95
N THR A 298 -1.67 -15.99 17.23
CA THR A 298 -2.97 -16.46 17.69
C THR A 298 -4.03 -15.37 17.50
N LEU A 299 -3.86 -14.18 18.11
CA LEU A 299 -4.86 -13.10 18.02
C LEU A 299 -5.11 -12.63 16.59
N ALA A 300 -4.11 -12.68 15.71
CA ALA A 300 -4.24 -12.31 14.29
C ALA A 300 -5.30 -13.14 13.53
N ARG A 301 -5.74 -14.28 14.08
CA ARG A 301 -6.84 -15.09 13.53
C ARG A 301 -8.23 -14.51 13.81
N ALA A 302 -8.35 -13.51 14.69
CA ALA A 302 -9.63 -12.84 14.93
C ALA A 302 -10.10 -12.09 13.66
N PRO A 303 -11.38 -12.21 13.25
CA PRO A 303 -11.89 -11.66 11.99
C PRO A 303 -11.82 -10.13 11.91
N ALA A 304 -11.78 -9.43 13.05
CA ALA A 304 -11.79 -7.98 13.11
C ALA A 304 -10.40 -7.34 13.07
N LEU A 305 -9.32 -8.13 13.12
CA LEU A 305 -7.95 -7.61 13.23
C LEU A 305 -7.23 -7.55 11.88
N PHE A 306 -6.48 -6.48 11.70
CA PHE A 306 -5.57 -6.28 10.59
C PHE A 306 -4.13 -6.22 11.09
N THR A 307 -3.20 -6.78 10.35
CA THR A 307 -1.79 -6.73 10.72
C THR A 307 -0.88 -6.75 9.50
N ILE A 308 0.38 -6.33 9.67
CA ILE A 308 1.41 -6.41 8.61
C ILE A 308 2.05 -7.81 8.53
N GLY A 309 1.61 -8.74 9.39
CA GLY A 309 2.03 -10.15 9.42
C GLY A 309 3.43 -10.41 9.99
N ARG A 310 4.14 -9.35 10.41
CA ARG A 310 5.52 -9.39 10.91
C ARG A 310 5.80 -8.26 11.91
N GLU A 311 7.02 -8.21 12.44
CA GLU A 311 7.45 -7.10 13.30
C GLU A 311 7.68 -5.81 12.49
N SER A 312 7.27 -4.68 13.05
CA SER A 312 7.16 -3.38 12.38
C SER A 312 8.41 -2.50 12.47
N HIS A 313 9.59 -3.09 12.75
CA HIS A 313 10.85 -2.35 12.92
C HIS A 313 11.10 -1.40 11.74
N ALA A 314 11.00 -1.91 10.50
CA ALA A 314 11.24 -1.13 9.29
C ALA A 314 10.15 -0.07 9.05
N VAL A 315 8.90 -0.35 9.40
CA VAL A 315 7.78 0.58 9.26
C VAL A 315 8.00 1.82 10.14
N ILE A 316 8.35 1.61 11.42
CA ILE A 316 8.60 2.70 12.38
C ILE A 316 9.92 3.41 12.06
N GLU A 317 11.00 2.68 11.80
CA GLU A 317 12.36 3.26 11.65
C GLU A 317 12.65 3.78 10.24
N SER A 318 11.80 3.51 9.25
CA SER A 318 11.84 4.20 7.93
C SER A 318 11.58 5.70 8.05
N ILE A 319 10.86 6.13 9.10
CA ILE A 319 10.75 7.55 9.45
C ILE A 319 12.06 7.94 10.12
N LYS A 320 12.94 8.62 9.39
CA LYS A 320 14.32 8.90 9.80
C LYS A 320 14.43 9.42 11.23
N SER A 321 13.56 10.33 11.66
CA SER A 321 13.60 10.90 13.02
C SER A 321 13.28 9.92 14.15
N LEU A 322 12.70 8.76 13.85
CA LEU A 322 12.41 7.68 14.80
C LEU A 322 13.50 6.60 14.82
N SER A 323 14.42 6.62 13.85
CA SER A 323 15.51 5.65 13.79
C SER A 323 16.56 5.93 14.86
N ALA A 324 17.11 4.87 15.47
CA ALA A 324 18.18 5.01 16.46
C ALA A 324 19.42 5.68 15.87
N SER A 325 19.74 5.42 14.60
CA SER A 325 20.91 6.00 13.92
C SER A 325 20.81 7.52 13.74
N ALA A 326 19.61 8.06 13.48
CA ALA A 326 19.41 9.51 13.40
C ALA A 326 19.42 10.21 14.76
N ARG A 327 19.43 9.44 15.86
CA ARG A 327 19.45 9.90 17.26
C ARG A 327 20.73 9.45 17.96
N ASP A 328 21.83 9.41 17.22
CA ASP A 328 23.17 9.04 17.71
C ASP A 328 23.20 7.73 18.50
N TYR A 329 22.34 6.78 18.13
CA TYR A 329 22.16 5.51 18.82
C TYR A 329 21.93 5.69 20.33
N GLU A 330 21.16 6.69 20.75
CA GLU A 330 20.85 6.92 22.16
C GLU A 330 20.09 5.72 22.78
N SER A 331 18.98 5.31 22.14
CA SER A 331 18.21 4.09 22.45
C SER A 331 17.16 3.82 21.36
N ASN A 332 16.36 2.78 21.53
CA ASN A 332 15.12 2.54 20.77
C ASN A 332 13.88 3.18 21.42
N ALA A 333 14.03 3.82 22.57
CA ALA A 333 12.92 4.45 23.27
C ALA A 333 12.40 5.66 22.47
N LEU A 334 11.08 5.83 22.50
CA LEU A 334 10.38 6.97 21.94
C LEU A 334 9.37 7.46 22.97
N ASP A 335 9.34 8.77 23.19
CA ASP A 335 8.43 9.42 24.15
C ASP A 335 7.23 10.05 23.45
N ALA A 336 6.32 10.64 24.23
CA ALA A 336 5.12 11.28 23.69
C ALA A 336 5.46 12.46 22.76
N GLU A 337 6.55 13.16 23.04
CA GLU A 337 7.07 14.30 22.26
C GLU A 337 7.57 13.89 20.87
N ASP A 338 7.94 12.62 20.70
CA ASP A 338 8.34 12.06 19.42
C ASP A 338 7.13 11.82 18.49
N ALA A 339 5.92 11.75 19.04
CA ALA A 339 4.66 11.63 18.30
C ALA A 339 4.22 12.97 17.70
N ARG A 340 5.16 13.66 17.04
CA ARG A 340 4.84 14.88 16.28
C ARG A 340 3.86 14.55 15.17
N PRO A 341 2.92 15.42 14.82
CA PRO A 341 1.81 14.97 13.99
C PRO A 341 2.18 14.60 12.55
N GLU A 342 3.26 15.17 12.01
CA GLU A 342 3.83 14.74 10.73
C GLU A 342 4.42 13.34 10.80
N VAL A 343 5.01 12.98 11.95
CA VAL A 343 5.52 11.63 12.24
C VAL A 343 4.37 10.66 12.39
N VAL A 344 3.32 11.03 13.13
CA VAL A 344 2.12 10.20 13.30
C VAL A 344 1.41 9.97 11.97
N ALA A 345 1.29 11.01 11.12
CA ALA A 345 0.68 10.89 9.80
C ALA A 345 1.46 9.93 8.88
N ALA A 346 2.79 10.07 8.84
CA ALA A 346 3.64 9.15 8.08
C ALA A 346 3.58 7.72 8.63
N LEU A 347 3.56 7.56 9.96
CA LEU A 347 3.48 6.26 10.61
C LEU A 347 2.16 5.55 10.28
N GLN A 348 1.04 6.28 10.37
CA GLN A 348 -0.28 5.76 9.98
C GLN A 348 -0.30 5.35 8.50
N GLN A 349 0.25 6.18 7.61
CA GLN A 349 0.30 5.86 6.18
C GLN A 349 1.12 4.59 5.90
N HIS A 350 2.30 4.45 6.52
CA HIS A 350 3.14 3.27 6.33
C HIS A 350 2.42 2.00 6.79
N PHE A 351 1.82 2.01 7.98
CA PHE A 351 1.03 0.88 8.47
C PHE A 351 -0.13 0.54 7.53
N LEU A 352 -0.96 1.51 7.18
CA LEU A 352 -2.15 1.31 6.34
C LEU A 352 -1.84 0.69 4.97
N SER A 353 -0.68 0.96 4.38
CA SER A 353 -0.26 0.38 3.11
C SER A 353 -0.03 -1.14 3.18
N GLU A 354 0.34 -1.63 4.36
CA GLU A 354 0.77 -3.01 4.60
C GLU A 354 -0.26 -3.85 5.36
N LEU A 355 -1.23 -3.23 6.03
CA LEU A 355 -2.24 -3.94 6.82
C LEU A 355 -3.09 -4.86 5.94
N ARG A 356 -3.15 -6.13 6.36
CA ARG A 356 -4.02 -7.18 5.80
C ARG A 356 -4.82 -7.84 6.92
N ASP A 357 -6.05 -8.24 6.65
CA ASP A 357 -6.79 -9.14 7.56
C ASP A 357 -6.25 -10.58 7.44
N ARG A 358 -6.81 -11.49 8.26
CA ARG A 358 -6.43 -12.91 8.26
C ARG A 358 -6.64 -13.63 6.91
N ASP A 359 -7.51 -13.09 6.05
CA ASP A 359 -7.85 -13.63 4.73
C ASP A 359 -7.01 -12.97 3.62
N GLY A 360 -6.06 -12.09 3.99
CA GLY A 360 -5.14 -11.43 3.07
C GLY A 360 -5.71 -10.20 2.37
N LYS A 361 -6.90 -9.72 2.77
CA LYS A 361 -7.54 -8.55 2.19
C LYS A 361 -6.92 -7.26 2.74
N ALA A 362 -6.70 -6.29 1.87
CA ALA A 362 -6.15 -4.99 2.25
C ALA A 362 -7.10 -4.19 3.14
N ALA A 363 -6.51 -3.41 4.06
CA ALA A 363 -7.23 -2.49 4.93
C ALA A 363 -8.05 -1.47 4.13
N SER A 364 -9.37 -1.45 4.37
CA SER A 364 -10.31 -0.50 3.76
C SER A 364 -11.25 0.06 4.84
N GLY A 365 -11.30 1.38 5.01
CA GLY A 365 -12.07 2.04 6.06
C GLY A 365 -11.39 2.04 7.44
N PRO A 366 -12.13 2.24 8.53
CA PRO A 366 -11.64 2.01 9.88
C PRO A 366 -11.16 0.57 10.06
N VAL A 367 -9.91 0.40 10.47
CA VAL A 367 -9.32 -0.91 10.71
C VAL A 367 -8.71 -0.97 12.09
N ARG A 368 -8.86 -2.13 12.73
CA ARG A 368 -8.26 -2.38 14.03
C ARG A 368 -6.94 -3.09 13.86
N MET A 369 -5.86 -2.34 13.95
CA MET A 369 -4.52 -2.87 13.80
C MET A 369 -4.11 -3.70 15.01
N LEU A 370 -3.61 -4.91 14.79
CA LEU A 370 -2.85 -5.69 15.77
C LEU A 370 -1.37 -5.58 15.42
N GLU A 371 -0.58 -5.06 16.36
CA GLU A 371 0.84 -4.82 16.15
C GLU A 371 1.67 -5.36 17.33
N LYS A 372 2.79 -6.01 16.99
CA LYS A 372 3.73 -6.56 17.95
C LYS A 372 5.15 -6.36 17.43
N THR A 373 5.89 -5.51 18.12
CA THR A 373 7.34 -5.33 17.91
C THR A 373 8.03 -5.26 19.28
N PRO A 374 9.09 -6.04 19.55
CA PRO A 374 9.75 -6.03 20.86
C PRO A 374 10.25 -4.66 21.34
N LYS A 375 10.61 -3.77 20.40
CA LYS A 375 11.01 -2.37 20.72
C LYS A 375 9.88 -1.56 21.36
N ASN A 376 8.61 -1.98 21.23
CA ASN A 376 7.48 -1.26 21.80
C ASN A 376 7.45 -1.28 23.34
N ALA A 377 8.18 -2.18 23.98
CA ALA A 377 8.42 -2.12 25.42
C ALA A 377 9.05 -0.79 25.87
N LEU A 378 9.69 -0.05 24.95
CA LEU A 378 10.29 1.26 25.19
C LEU A 378 9.53 2.42 24.52
N ARG A 379 8.33 2.17 23.97
CA ARG A 379 7.61 3.14 23.12
C ARG A 379 6.15 3.32 23.52
N VAL A 380 5.72 2.86 24.70
CA VAL A 380 4.30 2.87 25.09
C VAL A 380 3.75 4.30 25.12
N ARG A 381 4.48 5.28 25.68
CA ARG A 381 4.06 6.69 25.68
C ARG A 381 3.97 7.29 24.29
N PHE A 382 4.93 6.99 23.41
CA PHE A 382 4.87 7.38 22.00
C PHE A 382 3.64 6.79 21.30
N LEU A 383 3.38 5.49 21.49
CA LEU A 383 2.24 4.80 20.87
C LEU A 383 0.90 5.31 21.41
N ALA A 384 0.78 5.57 22.71
CA ALA A 384 -0.41 6.16 23.30
C ALA A 384 -0.65 7.60 22.83
N ALA A 385 0.42 8.38 22.60
CA ALA A 385 0.31 9.71 22.01
C ALA A 385 -0.06 9.67 20.51
N ALA A 386 0.50 8.72 19.77
CA ALA A 386 0.22 8.52 18.33
C ALA A 386 -1.18 7.94 18.07
N PHE A 387 -1.68 7.11 18.99
CA PHE A 387 -2.98 6.43 18.91
C PHE A 387 -3.72 6.54 20.26
N PRO A 388 -4.45 7.64 20.50
CA PRO A 388 -5.08 7.90 21.80
C PRO A 388 -6.15 6.89 22.24
N ASP A 389 -6.70 6.13 21.31
CA ASP A 389 -7.73 5.10 21.52
C ASP A 389 -7.15 3.67 21.56
N ALA A 390 -5.82 3.52 21.58
CA ALA A 390 -5.14 2.24 21.60
C ALA A 390 -5.44 1.40 22.86
N ARG A 391 -5.44 0.08 22.68
CA ARG A 391 -5.43 -0.91 23.78
C ARG A 391 -4.07 -1.59 23.85
N PHE A 392 -3.59 -1.83 25.06
CA PHE A 392 -2.31 -2.49 25.27
C PHE A 392 -2.50 -3.83 25.96
N VAL A 393 -1.78 -4.85 25.49
CA VAL A 393 -1.73 -6.16 26.12
C VAL A 393 -0.31 -6.41 26.60
N TYR A 394 -0.11 -6.32 27.91
CA TYR A 394 1.19 -6.63 28.52
C TYR A 394 1.31 -8.14 28.70
N LEU A 395 2.19 -8.78 27.95
CA LEU A 395 2.42 -10.22 28.06
C LEU A 395 3.42 -10.50 29.19
N TYR A 396 2.91 -11.07 30.29
CA TYR A 396 3.72 -11.55 31.39
C TYR A 396 4.22 -12.98 31.11
N ARG A 397 5.52 -13.17 31.34
CA ARG A 397 6.19 -14.48 31.37
C ARG A 397 7.23 -14.44 32.48
N ASP A 398 7.48 -15.59 33.12
CA ASP A 398 8.48 -15.70 34.17
C ASP A 398 9.81 -15.03 33.75
N PRO A 399 10.35 -14.09 34.56
CA PRO A 399 11.58 -13.38 34.26
C PRO A 399 12.77 -14.31 33.98
N ARG A 400 12.87 -15.43 34.70
CA ARG A 400 13.98 -16.39 34.57
C ARG A 400 13.95 -17.07 33.21
N GLU A 401 12.76 -17.47 32.76
CA GLU A 401 12.57 -18.03 31.42
C GLU A 401 12.87 -17.02 30.32
N THR A 402 12.40 -15.78 30.49
CA THR A 402 12.57 -14.73 29.50
C THR A 402 14.05 -14.35 29.37
N ILE A 403 14.74 -14.09 30.48
CA ILE A 403 16.17 -13.73 30.50
C ILE A 403 17.04 -14.88 29.97
N ALA A 404 16.76 -16.13 30.36
CA ALA A 404 17.44 -17.29 29.79
C ALA A 404 17.26 -17.37 28.27
N SER A 405 16.04 -17.11 27.77
CA SER A 405 15.80 -17.09 26.33
C SER A 405 16.45 -15.90 25.62
N MET A 406 16.54 -14.72 26.26
CA MET A 406 17.28 -13.58 25.73
C MET A 406 18.79 -13.87 25.67
N LEU A 407 19.34 -14.54 26.68
CA LEU A 407 20.74 -14.98 26.67
C LEU A 407 21.03 -15.93 25.51
N ASP A 408 20.15 -16.90 25.28
CA ASP A 408 20.25 -17.80 24.12
C ASP A 408 20.16 -17.03 22.80
N ALA A 409 19.25 -16.05 22.71
CA ALA A 409 19.11 -15.21 21.53
C ALA A 409 20.38 -14.40 21.23
N TRP A 410 20.99 -13.78 22.24
CA TRP A 410 22.27 -13.09 22.11
C TRP A 410 23.40 -14.03 21.68
N ARG A 411 23.51 -15.21 22.29
CA ARG A 411 24.54 -16.21 21.96
C ARG A 411 24.41 -16.79 20.56
N SER A 412 23.18 -16.89 20.05
CA SER A 412 22.91 -17.49 18.74
C SER A 412 23.43 -16.65 17.56
N GLY A 413 23.52 -15.33 17.73
CA GLY A 413 23.84 -14.38 16.66
C GLY A 413 22.73 -14.19 15.62
N HIS A 414 21.54 -14.80 15.78
CA HIS A 414 20.41 -14.63 14.87
C HIS A 414 19.63 -13.34 15.09
N PHE A 415 19.71 -12.75 16.28
CA PHE A 415 18.92 -11.58 16.67
C PHE A 415 19.75 -10.29 16.72
N ARG A 416 20.83 -10.25 15.93
CA ARG A 416 21.71 -9.09 15.80
C ARG A 416 20.95 -7.93 15.18
N THR A 417 20.86 -6.84 15.92
CA THR A 417 20.08 -5.66 15.55
C THR A 417 20.98 -4.50 15.17
N TYR A 418 22.13 -4.34 15.86
CA TYR A 418 23.13 -3.32 15.54
C TYR A 418 24.53 -3.95 15.47
N PRO A 419 24.96 -4.44 14.29
CA PRO A 419 26.27 -5.08 14.11
C PRO A 419 27.45 -4.11 14.26
N ASP A 420 27.25 -2.82 13.95
CA ASP A 420 28.29 -1.78 14.04
C ASP A 420 27.86 -0.65 14.99
N LEU A 421 27.37 -0.99 16.18
CA LEU A 421 26.90 -0.01 17.16
C LEU A 421 28.07 0.89 17.63
N PRO A 422 28.06 2.21 17.35
CA PRO A 422 29.22 3.07 17.61
C PRO A 422 29.61 3.12 19.09
N GLY A 423 30.86 2.76 19.40
CA GLY A 423 31.39 2.75 20.77
C GLY A 423 31.04 1.51 21.60
N TRP A 424 30.32 0.53 21.02
CA TRP A 424 30.11 -0.76 21.66
C TRP A 424 31.30 -1.70 21.41
N GLU A 425 31.85 -2.27 22.49
CA GLU A 425 33.03 -3.14 22.43
C GLU A 425 32.69 -4.64 22.60
N GLY A 426 31.42 -4.96 22.83
CA GLY A 426 30.94 -6.34 22.98
C GLY A 426 30.55 -7.00 21.64
N PRO A 427 30.00 -8.23 21.67
CA PRO A 427 29.40 -8.86 20.49
C PRO A 427 28.31 -8.00 19.88
N ASP A 428 28.08 -8.10 18.56
CA ASP A 428 27.02 -7.41 17.83
C ASP A 428 25.74 -7.27 18.65
N TRP A 429 25.29 -6.04 18.87
CA TRP A 429 24.20 -5.78 19.80
C TRP A 429 22.92 -6.45 19.31
N SER A 430 22.32 -7.28 20.17
CA SER A 430 21.12 -8.05 19.85
C SER A 430 19.87 -7.52 20.56
N LEU A 431 18.71 -7.77 19.95
CA LEU A 431 17.39 -7.40 20.46
C LEU A 431 17.15 -5.88 20.49
N VAL A 432 16.95 -5.27 21.65
CA VAL A 432 16.48 -3.87 21.79
C VAL A 432 17.55 -2.98 22.42
N LEU A 433 17.78 -1.80 21.87
CA LEU A 433 18.75 -0.85 22.41
C LEU A 433 18.11 -0.02 23.52
N THR A 434 18.46 -0.26 24.78
CA THR A 434 17.84 0.40 25.95
C THR A 434 18.53 1.72 26.29
N ARG A 435 17.84 2.62 26.99
CA ARG A 435 18.45 3.85 27.52
C ARG A 435 19.64 3.51 28.41
N GLY A 436 20.72 4.30 28.29
CA GLY A 436 21.92 4.09 29.09
C GLY A 436 22.73 2.85 28.72
N TRP A 437 22.52 2.23 27.55
CA TRP A 437 23.27 1.04 27.13
C TRP A 437 24.80 1.26 27.12
N ARG A 438 25.28 2.49 26.94
CA ARG A 438 26.70 2.85 27.02
C ARG A 438 27.32 2.51 28.39
N ASN A 439 26.52 2.53 29.45
CA ASN A 439 26.98 2.13 30.80
C ASN A 439 27.24 0.62 30.91
N LEU A 440 26.87 -0.14 29.88
CA LEU A 440 27.08 -1.58 29.77
C LEU A 440 28.35 -1.94 29.00
N ILE A 441 29.07 -0.95 28.44
CA ILE A 441 30.36 -1.17 27.80
C ILE A 441 31.31 -1.83 28.82
N GLY A 442 31.97 -2.92 28.39
CA GLY A 442 32.85 -3.72 29.24
C GLY A 442 32.14 -4.61 30.28
N ARG A 443 30.80 -4.68 30.30
CA ARG A 443 30.06 -5.61 31.16
C ARG A 443 29.88 -6.98 30.50
N GLY A 444 29.81 -8.02 31.34
CA GLY A 444 29.59 -9.39 30.88
C GLY A 444 28.19 -9.59 30.28
N LEU A 445 28.08 -10.44 29.26
CA LEU A 445 26.82 -10.68 28.54
C LEU A 445 25.61 -11.00 29.45
N PRO A 446 25.74 -11.85 30.51
CA PRO A 446 24.64 -12.06 31.46
C PRO A 446 24.11 -10.78 32.10
N GLU A 447 25.00 -9.86 32.49
CA GLU A 447 24.61 -8.58 33.09
C GLU A 447 23.97 -7.66 32.05
N VAL A 448 24.53 -7.60 30.83
CA VAL A 448 23.96 -6.84 29.71
C VAL A 448 22.52 -7.27 29.46
N VAL A 449 22.27 -8.58 29.35
CA VAL A 449 20.93 -9.12 29.09
C VAL A 449 19.98 -8.89 30.26
N ALA A 450 20.43 -9.09 31.51
CA ALA A 450 19.63 -8.84 32.70
C ALA A 450 19.18 -7.37 32.78
N ARG A 451 20.11 -6.43 32.57
CA ARG A 451 19.82 -4.99 32.58
C ARG A 451 18.98 -4.55 31.37
N GLN A 452 19.19 -5.16 30.20
CA GLN A 452 18.36 -4.93 29.02
C GLN A 452 16.91 -5.36 29.30
N TRP A 453 16.70 -6.54 29.89
CA TRP A 453 15.37 -7.02 30.29
C TRP A 453 14.75 -6.12 31.36
N ALA A 454 15.49 -5.78 32.41
CA ALA A 454 15.01 -4.95 33.51
C ALA A 454 14.58 -3.55 33.01
N SER A 455 15.38 -2.94 32.14
CA SER A 455 15.06 -1.65 31.53
C SER A 455 13.79 -1.70 30.68
N CYS A 456 13.58 -2.78 29.90
CA CYS A 456 12.34 -2.96 29.15
C CYS A 456 11.11 -3.10 30.05
N VAL A 457 11.20 -3.89 31.13
CA VAL A 457 10.08 -4.10 32.04
C VAL A 457 9.76 -2.85 32.84
N GLN A 458 10.78 -2.18 33.38
CA GLN A 458 10.59 -0.95 34.15
C GLN A 458 9.91 0.12 33.29
N GLN A 459 10.46 0.41 32.11
CA GLN A 459 9.89 1.41 31.21
C GLN A 459 8.46 1.03 30.77
N ALA A 460 8.23 -0.23 30.39
CA ALA A 460 6.90 -0.67 29.97
C ALA A 460 5.87 -0.53 31.10
N LEU A 461 6.22 -0.91 32.33
CA LEU A 461 5.31 -0.81 33.48
C LEU A 461 5.12 0.63 33.95
N ASP A 462 6.17 1.46 33.95
CA ASP A 462 6.07 2.90 34.22
C ASP A 462 5.07 3.55 33.26
N ASP A 463 5.22 3.26 31.98
CA ASP A 463 4.36 3.82 30.95
C ASP A 463 2.93 3.28 31.05
N LEU A 464 2.75 1.96 31.17
CA LEU A 464 1.42 1.33 31.24
C LEU A 464 0.63 1.75 32.49
N GLN A 465 1.28 1.81 33.65
CA GLN A 465 0.62 2.25 34.89
C GLN A 465 0.27 3.74 34.89
N SER A 466 0.89 4.54 34.01
CA SER A 466 0.50 5.93 33.77
C SER A 466 -0.76 6.06 32.90
N LEU A 467 -1.17 5.00 32.19
CA LEU A 467 -2.37 4.99 31.36
C LEU A 467 -3.64 4.70 32.17
N PRO A 468 -4.83 5.07 31.65
CA PRO A 468 -6.10 4.71 32.28
C PRO A 468 -6.22 3.19 32.52
N ALA A 469 -6.68 2.76 33.70
CA ALA A 469 -6.74 1.34 34.09
C ALA A 469 -7.52 0.45 33.10
N GLY A 470 -8.48 1.03 32.36
CA GLY A 470 -9.23 0.29 31.33
C GLY A 470 -8.48 0.11 30.01
N SER A 471 -7.44 0.90 29.68
CA SER A 471 -6.81 0.88 28.35
C SER A 471 -5.79 -0.23 28.16
N TRP A 472 -5.49 -1.02 29.19
CA TRP A 472 -4.56 -2.14 29.08
C TRP A 472 -4.91 -3.30 30.01
N CYS A 473 -4.44 -4.49 29.67
CA CYS A 473 -4.57 -5.68 30.52
C CYS A 473 -3.28 -6.50 30.50
N VAL A 474 -3.20 -7.47 31.42
CA VAL A 474 -2.11 -8.44 31.47
C VAL A 474 -2.54 -9.73 30.79
N ALA A 475 -1.72 -10.28 29.91
CA ALA A 475 -1.84 -11.63 29.35
C ALA A 475 -0.86 -12.58 30.05
N ASP A 476 -1.30 -13.79 30.35
CA ASP A 476 -0.51 -14.83 31.01
C ASP A 476 0.06 -15.81 29.98
N TYR A 477 1.38 -15.80 29.77
CA TYR A 477 2.03 -16.76 28.88
C TYR A 477 1.82 -18.22 29.33
N GLY A 478 1.77 -18.48 30.64
CA GLY A 478 1.54 -19.81 31.19
C GLY A 478 0.18 -20.35 30.75
N ARG A 479 -0.89 -19.58 30.98
CA ARG A 479 -2.25 -19.92 30.52
C ARG A 479 -2.37 -19.96 29.01
N LEU A 480 -1.66 -19.09 28.28
CA LEU A 480 -1.65 -19.15 26.81
C LEU A 480 -1.13 -20.51 26.29
N VAL A 481 -0.23 -21.16 27.02
CA VAL A 481 0.31 -22.48 26.66
C VAL A 481 -0.54 -23.61 27.22
N SER A 482 -0.97 -23.55 28.47
CA SER A 482 -1.72 -24.65 29.13
C SER A 482 -3.20 -24.66 28.78
N GLU A 483 -3.82 -23.49 28.66
CA GLU A 483 -5.27 -23.27 28.53
C GLU A 483 -5.57 -22.17 27.48
N PRO A 484 -5.10 -22.34 26.23
CA PRO A 484 -5.12 -21.28 25.21
C PRO A 484 -6.52 -20.74 24.92
N GLU A 485 -7.55 -21.60 24.94
CA GLU A 485 -8.91 -21.17 24.68
C GLU A 485 -9.41 -20.20 25.78
N LEU A 486 -9.18 -20.52 27.05
CA LEU A 486 -9.61 -19.67 28.17
C LEU A 486 -8.90 -18.31 28.14
N GLU A 487 -7.59 -18.32 27.91
CA GLU A 487 -6.82 -17.07 27.90
C GLU A 487 -7.18 -16.19 26.69
N ILE A 488 -7.36 -16.76 25.49
CA ILE A 488 -7.76 -15.98 24.31
C ILE A 488 -9.19 -15.46 24.44
N ARG A 489 -10.13 -16.25 24.98
CA ARG A 489 -11.52 -15.78 25.22
C ARG A 489 -11.54 -14.60 26.19
N ARG A 490 -10.78 -14.68 27.29
CA ARG A 490 -10.62 -13.58 28.26
C ARG A 490 -10.02 -12.32 27.62
N LEU A 491 -8.98 -12.48 26.79
CA LEU A 491 -8.41 -11.36 26.06
C LEU A 491 -9.39 -10.77 25.04
N CYS A 492 -10.16 -11.60 24.34
CA CYS A 492 -11.20 -11.14 23.41
C CYS A 492 -12.29 -10.35 24.13
N GLU A 493 -12.69 -10.75 25.34
CA GLU A 493 -13.64 -9.99 26.16
C GLU A 493 -13.08 -8.60 26.50
N PHE A 494 -11.86 -8.52 27.03
CA PHE A 494 -11.21 -7.24 27.32
C PHE A 494 -11.06 -6.37 26.06
N LEU A 495 -10.66 -6.98 24.95
CA LEU A 495 -10.43 -6.28 23.70
C LEU A 495 -11.73 -6.01 22.94
N SER A 496 -12.89 -6.53 23.36
CA SER A 496 -14.14 -6.47 22.57
C SER A 496 -13.94 -7.03 21.16
N LEU A 497 -13.42 -8.26 21.06
CA LEU A 497 -13.22 -9.00 19.81
C LEU A 497 -14.14 -10.21 19.74
N ASP A 498 -14.74 -10.41 18.57
CA ASP A 498 -15.44 -11.65 18.26
C ASP A 498 -14.45 -12.74 17.84
N TRP A 499 -14.80 -14.00 18.12
CA TRP A 499 -13.98 -15.15 17.79
C TRP A 499 -14.84 -16.28 17.22
N ASP A 500 -14.52 -16.69 16.00
CA ASP A 500 -15.36 -17.54 15.13
C ASP A 500 -14.67 -18.86 14.70
N GLN A 501 -13.49 -19.17 15.24
CA GLN A 501 -12.76 -20.42 14.96
C GLN A 501 -12.48 -21.21 16.25
N PRO A 502 -12.34 -22.54 16.19
CA PRO A 502 -11.90 -23.32 17.36
C PRO A 502 -10.43 -23.01 17.71
N ILE A 503 -10.12 -23.02 19.01
CA ILE A 503 -8.76 -22.87 19.56
C ILE A 503 -8.37 -24.22 20.18
N SER A 504 -7.57 -25.01 19.46
CA SER A 504 -7.10 -26.31 19.95
C SER A 504 -5.72 -26.20 20.61
N ALA A 505 -5.54 -26.88 21.74
CA ALA A 505 -4.23 -27.08 22.36
C ALA A 505 -3.55 -28.35 21.80
N PRO A 506 -2.22 -28.39 21.66
CA PRO A 506 -1.28 -27.26 21.84
C PRO A 506 -1.36 -26.26 20.68
N LEU A 507 -1.06 -24.99 20.97
CA LEU A 507 -0.91 -23.99 19.91
C LEU A 507 0.29 -24.33 19.00
N PRO A 508 0.24 -23.99 17.70
CA PRO A 508 1.38 -24.15 16.80
C PRO A 508 2.62 -23.41 17.30
N GLN A 509 3.81 -23.94 17.02
CA GLN A 509 5.04 -23.23 17.34
C GLN A 509 5.14 -21.94 16.52
N SER A 510 5.51 -20.84 17.19
CA SER A 510 5.69 -19.57 16.49
C SER A 510 6.94 -19.60 15.59
N ARG A 511 6.89 -18.84 14.49
CA ARG A 511 7.98 -18.62 13.53
C ARG A 511 9.29 -18.11 14.15
N THR A 512 9.24 -17.57 15.38
CA THR A 512 10.40 -17.01 16.09
C THR A 512 10.92 -17.91 17.21
N THR A 513 10.43 -19.14 17.30
CA THR A 513 10.84 -20.15 18.28
C THR A 513 12.26 -20.61 17.97
N LEU A 514 13.19 -20.37 18.90
CA LEU A 514 14.60 -20.80 18.79
C LEU A 514 14.79 -22.25 19.22
N THR A 515 14.04 -22.67 20.24
CA THR A 515 14.06 -24.00 20.84
C THR A 515 12.68 -24.24 21.41
N SER A 516 12.20 -25.48 21.38
CA SER A 516 10.89 -25.84 21.93
C SER A 516 10.70 -25.32 23.37
N PRO A 517 9.56 -24.68 23.69
CA PRO A 517 9.28 -24.22 25.04
C PRO A 517 9.24 -25.39 26.03
N HIS A 518 9.98 -25.30 27.14
CA HIS A 518 9.90 -26.26 28.24
C HIS A 518 9.95 -25.49 29.57
N PRO A 519 9.02 -25.74 30.53
CA PRO A 519 8.89 -24.96 31.78
C PRO A 519 10.19 -24.85 32.59
N ASP A 520 11.02 -25.89 32.56
CA ASP A 520 12.27 -25.95 33.31
C ASP A 520 13.54 -25.66 32.49
N LYS A 521 13.42 -25.21 31.23
CA LYS A 521 14.61 -24.97 30.38
C LYS A 521 15.60 -23.99 31.01
N TRP A 522 15.09 -22.98 31.72
CA TRP A 522 15.92 -21.97 32.38
C TRP A 522 16.82 -22.56 33.49
N ARG A 523 16.51 -23.76 34.01
CA ARG A 523 17.35 -24.43 35.02
C ARG A 523 18.75 -24.75 34.51
N GLY A 524 18.91 -24.96 33.19
CA GLY A 524 20.22 -25.09 32.56
C GLY A 524 21.09 -23.83 32.67
N GLN A 525 20.49 -22.67 32.98
CA GLN A 525 21.16 -21.39 33.19
C GLN A 525 21.01 -20.85 34.62
N GLU A 526 20.55 -21.67 35.57
CA GLU A 526 20.22 -21.24 36.93
C GLU A 526 21.38 -20.55 37.65
N LYS A 527 22.61 -21.08 37.53
CA LYS A 527 23.81 -20.47 38.13
C LYS A 527 24.07 -19.06 37.57
N THR A 528 23.93 -18.90 36.25
CA THR A 528 24.10 -17.62 35.56
C THR A 528 23.01 -16.62 35.94
N LEU A 529 21.76 -17.06 36.06
CA LEU A 529 20.65 -16.19 36.46
C LEU A 529 20.79 -15.73 37.92
N LYS A 530 21.24 -16.62 38.82
CA LYS A 530 21.52 -16.26 40.22
C LYS A 530 22.62 -15.18 40.33
N SER A 531 23.65 -15.22 39.49
CA SER A 531 24.74 -14.23 39.56
C SER A 531 24.36 -12.84 39.07
N VAL A 532 23.30 -12.73 38.25
CA VAL A 532 22.80 -11.44 37.73
C VAL A 532 21.46 -11.02 38.32
N LEU A 533 20.93 -11.79 39.27
CA LEU A 533 19.69 -11.52 39.99
C LEU A 533 19.59 -10.08 40.54
N PRO A 534 20.64 -9.52 41.17
CA PRO A 534 20.57 -8.14 41.69
C PRO A 534 20.28 -7.07 40.64
N TYR A 535 20.53 -7.35 39.35
CA TYR A 535 20.32 -6.40 38.27
C TYR A 535 18.89 -6.38 37.72
N PHE A 536 18.06 -7.35 38.08
CA PHE A 536 16.69 -7.45 37.56
C PHE A 536 15.63 -7.82 38.60
N GLU A 537 16.01 -8.18 39.83
CA GLU A 537 15.07 -8.64 40.86
C GLU A 537 13.98 -7.61 41.18
N GLU A 538 14.33 -6.33 41.26
CA GLU A 538 13.34 -5.26 41.51
C GLU A 538 12.29 -5.19 40.39
N ALA A 539 12.74 -5.20 39.13
CA ALA A 539 11.84 -5.21 37.98
C ALA A 539 11.02 -6.51 37.91
N ALA A 540 11.59 -7.65 38.30
CA ALA A 540 10.90 -8.93 38.39
C ALA A 540 9.85 -8.98 39.48
N GLN A 541 10.13 -8.43 40.66
CA GLN A 541 9.15 -8.32 41.73
C GLN A 541 7.99 -7.45 41.30
N ARG A 542 8.28 -6.27 40.72
CA ARG A 542 7.24 -5.37 40.22
C ARG A 542 6.37 -6.02 39.13
N ALA A 543 6.98 -6.75 38.19
CA ALA A 543 6.23 -7.49 37.18
C ALA A 543 5.32 -8.57 37.78
N ARG A 544 5.79 -9.28 38.82
CA ARG A 544 4.99 -10.26 39.57
C ARG A 544 3.82 -9.59 40.30
N ASP A 545 4.06 -8.44 40.93
CA ASP A 545 3.02 -7.70 41.66
C ASP A 545 1.90 -7.24 40.70
N VAL A 546 2.28 -6.67 39.56
CA VAL A 546 1.32 -6.27 38.50
C VAL A 546 0.58 -7.48 37.92
N PHE A 547 1.27 -8.61 37.74
CA PHE A 547 0.64 -9.85 37.26
C PHE A 547 -0.35 -10.44 38.29
N ALA A 548 -0.02 -10.40 39.57
CA ALA A 548 -0.86 -10.92 40.65
C ALA A 548 -2.07 -10.02 40.93
N SER A 549 -1.95 -8.71 40.68
CA SER A 549 -3.02 -7.71 40.86
C SER A 549 -3.13 -6.83 39.61
N PRO A 550 -3.65 -7.38 38.49
CA PRO A 550 -3.83 -6.61 37.27
C PRO A 550 -4.87 -5.49 37.48
N PRO A 551 -4.81 -4.38 36.72
CA PRO A 551 -5.78 -3.29 36.82
C PRO A 551 -7.23 -3.81 36.68
N GLN A 552 -8.18 -3.29 37.49
CA GLN A 552 -9.58 -3.75 37.50
C GLN A 552 -10.22 -3.67 36.11
N THR A 553 -10.50 -4.83 35.51
CA THR A 553 -11.24 -4.96 34.26
C THR A 553 -12.74 -4.86 34.52
N GLN A 554 -13.31 -3.65 34.61
CA GLN A 554 -14.78 -3.51 34.56
C GLN A 554 -15.26 -3.58 33.10
N PRO A 555 -16.22 -4.47 32.76
CA PRO A 555 -16.96 -4.38 31.52
C PRO A 555 -17.83 -3.11 31.53
N PRO A 556 -18.01 -2.39 30.41
CA PRO A 556 -18.92 -1.25 30.36
C PRO A 556 -20.34 -1.70 30.75
N GLN A 557 -20.97 -0.99 31.68
CA GLN A 557 -22.30 -1.29 32.21
C GLN A 557 -23.36 -1.38 31.11
N ARG A 558 -23.94 -2.58 30.91
CA ARG A 558 -25.21 -2.76 30.20
C ARG A 558 -26.37 -2.26 31.09
N ARG A 559 -27.22 -1.36 30.57
CA ARG A 559 -28.51 -1.02 31.21
C ARG A 559 -29.47 -2.22 31.12
N PRO A 560 -30.33 -2.49 32.13
CA PRO A 560 -31.03 -3.76 32.25
C PRO A 560 -32.33 -3.84 31.41
N PRO A 561 -32.80 -5.06 31.10
CA PRO A 561 -33.96 -5.33 30.26
C PRO A 561 -35.25 -5.48 31.08
N THR A 562 -36.38 -5.00 30.56
CA THR A 562 -37.72 -5.41 31.05
C THR A 562 -38.23 -6.54 30.17
N GLN A 563 -38.57 -7.64 30.84
CA GLN A 563 -38.95 -8.95 30.30
C GLN A 563 -40.27 -8.93 29.52
N THR A 564 -40.29 -9.60 28.36
CA THR A 564 -41.26 -10.65 28.01
C THR A 564 -40.66 -11.56 26.93
N VAL A 565 -40.79 -12.88 27.12
CA VAL A 565 -40.32 -14.03 26.30
C VAL A 565 -41.60 -14.69 25.72
N PRO A 566 -41.60 -15.37 24.54
CA PRO A 566 -42.36 -15.00 23.33
C PRO A 566 -43.41 -16.06 22.93
N PRO A 567 -43.99 -15.97 21.72
CA PRO A 567 -44.04 -17.16 20.86
C PRO A 567 -43.33 -16.97 19.51
N GLU A 568 -43.11 -18.11 18.84
CA GLU A 568 -42.06 -18.47 17.87
C GLU A 568 -41.96 -17.70 16.52
N SER A 569 -40.70 -17.57 16.07
CA SER A 569 -40.10 -17.61 14.69
C SER A 569 -40.66 -16.73 13.55
N PRO A 570 -39.83 -16.10 12.67
CA PRO A 570 -38.74 -16.76 11.90
C PRO A 570 -37.45 -15.88 11.75
N PRO A 571 -36.44 -16.26 10.93
CA PRO A 571 -35.03 -15.99 11.19
C PRO A 571 -34.61 -14.55 10.91
N VAL A 572 -33.81 -13.96 11.81
CA VAL A 572 -33.27 -12.61 11.64
C VAL A 572 -31.94 -12.66 10.88
N ALA A 573 -31.88 -11.82 9.85
CA ALA A 573 -30.76 -11.56 8.98
C ALA A 573 -29.52 -11.00 9.71
N LYS A 574 -28.36 -11.16 9.07
CA LYS A 574 -27.05 -10.61 9.45
C LYS A 574 -27.11 -9.08 9.64
N PRO A 575 -26.43 -8.49 10.64
CA PRO A 575 -26.43 -7.05 10.84
C PRO A 575 -25.54 -6.31 9.83
N THR A 576 -26.10 -5.27 9.22
CA THR A 576 -25.50 -4.27 8.32
C THR A 576 -24.75 -3.18 9.11
N ARG A 577 -23.67 -2.62 8.53
CA ARG A 577 -22.93 -1.44 9.03
C ARG A 577 -23.66 -0.13 8.65
N ASP A 578 -23.61 0.87 9.53
CA ASP A 578 -24.46 2.08 9.54
C ASP A 578 -24.18 3.10 8.40
N PHE A 579 -24.88 2.96 7.27
CA PHE A 579 -25.26 4.09 6.43
C PHE A 579 -26.56 4.68 6.99
N SER A 580 -26.57 5.98 7.29
CA SER A 580 -27.79 6.68 7.69
C SER A 580 -27.97 7.96 6.90
N SER A 581 -29.22 8.31 6.64
CA SER A 581 -29.59 9.54 5.97
C SER A 581 -30.81 10.14 6.62
N VAL A 582 -30.86 11.47 6.69
CA VAL A 582 -32.03 12.24 7.14
C VAL A 582 -32.46 13.12 5.99
N HIS A 583 -33.75 13.19 5.71
CA HIS A 583 -34.28 14.06 4.67
C HIS A 583 -35.46 14.90 5.16
N SER A 584 -35.73 16.00 4.46
CA SER A 584 -36.99 16.72 4.63
C SER A 584 -38.12 15.99 3.94
N THR A 585 -39.35 16.09 4.45
CA THR A 585 -40.55 15.54 3.80
C THR A 585 -40.76 16.13 2.39
N SER A 586 -40.35 17.38 2.19
CA SER A 586 -40.38 18.04 0.88
C SER A 586 -39.44 17.41 -0.16
N PHE A 587 -38.40 16.69 0.26
CA PHE A 587 -37.40 16.11 -0.66
C PHE A 587 -37.99 14.96 -1.48
N THR A 588 -38.60 13.96 -0.84
CA THR A 588 -39.21 12.80 -1.52
C THR A 588 -40.43 13.22 -2.34
N ALA A 589 -41.28 14.11 -1.80
CA ALA A 589 -42.40 14.69 -2.53
C ALA A 589 -41.98 15.42 -3.81
N LEU A 590 -40.80 16.05 -3.80
CA LEU A 590 -40.26 16.72 -4.98
C LEU A 590 -39.77 15.72 -6.03
N LEU A 591 -39.08 14.65 -5.63
CA LEU A 591 -38.70 13.55 -6.54
C LEU A 591 -39.94 12.95 -7.22
N ASP A 592 -41.01 12.69 -6.46
CA ASP A 592 -42.26 12.14 -6.98
C ASP A 592 -43.00 13.10 -7.93
N LYS A 593 -43.03 14.39 -7.58
CA LYS A 593 -43.66 15.42 -8.41
C LYS A 593 -42.94 15.59 -9.75
N LEU A 594 -41.60 15.53 -9.73
CA LEU A 594 -40.78 15.66 -10.92
C LEU A 594 -40.65 14.35 -11.70
N GLY A 595 -40.97 13.20 -11.08
CA GLY A 595 -40.85 11.89 -11.70
C GLY A 595 -39.39 11.43 -11.89
N ILE A 596 -38.51 11.80 -10.96
CA ILE A 596 -37.06 11.60 -11.07
C ILE A 596 -36.49 10.85 -9.86
N SER A 597 -35.23 10.44 -10.00
CA SER A 597 -34.36 9.94 -8.93
C SER A 597 -32.96 10.52 -9.12
N LEU A 598 -32.07 10.30 -8.15
CA LEU A 598 -30.69 10.81 -8.21
C LEU A 598 -29.69 9.66 -8.17
N ALA A 599 -28.62 9.78 -8.94
CA ALA A 599 -27.39 9.03 -8.75
C ALA A 599 -26.34 9.95 -8.12
N VAL A 600 -25.75 9.54 -7.00
CA VAL A 600 -24.77 10.31 -6.25
C VAL A 600 -23.49 9.49 -6.10
N SER A 601 -22.36 10.01 -6.56
CA SER A 601 -21.07 9.31 -6.44
C SER A 601 -20.31 9.76 -5.20
N THR A 602 -19.66 8.82 -4.54
CA THR A 602 -18.85 9.06 -3.35
C THR A 602 -17.44 8.48 -3.55
N TYR A 603 -16.49 9.37 -3.81
CA TYR A 603 -15.14 8.99 -4.20
C TYR A 603 -14.40 8.17 -3.13
N GLN A 604 -14.45 8.56 -1.86
CA GLN A 604 -13.70 7.88 -0.80
C GLN A 604 -14.41 6.66 -0.21
N SER A 605 -15.74 6.70 -0.09
CA SER A 605 -16.51 5.55 0.41
C SER A 605 -16.78 4.51 -0.67
N GLY A 606 -16.45 4.80 -1.94
CA GLY A 606 -16.51 3.85 -3.04
C GLY A 606 -17.95 3.44 -3.38
N ARG A 607 -18.90 4.38 -3.30
CA ARG A 607 -20.33 4.11 -3.53
C ARG A 607 -20.90 4.96 -4.65
N LEU A 608 -21.73 4.35 -5.48
CA LEU A 608 -22.73 5.03 -6.27
C LEU A 608 -24.07 4.82 -5.57
N ILE A 609 -24.67 5.91 -5.07
CA ILE A 609 -25.88 5.90 -4.27
C ILE A 609 -27.04 6.27 -5.19
N LEU A 610 -28.02 5.39 -5.30
CA LEU A 610 -29.26 5.65 -5.98
C LEU A 610 -30.29 6.12 -4.96
N VAL A 611 -30.82 7.32 -5.15
CA VAL A 611 -31.74 7.98 -4.24
C VAL A 611 -33.10 8.10 -4.91
N ARG A 612 -34.10 7.43 -4.35
CA ARG A 612 -35.44 7.27 -4.91
C ARG A 612 -36.49 7.61 -3.84
N SER A 613 -37.69 7.97 -4.29
CA SER A 613 -38.88 7.98 -3.43
C SER A 613 -39.58 6.64 -3.57
N ASP A 614 -39.95 6.01 -2.44
CA ASP A 614 -40.78 4.82 -2.40
C ASP A 614 -42.00 5.11 -1.53
N GLN A 615 -43.12 5.45 -2.18
CA GLN A 615 -44.37 5.81 -1.49
C GLN A 615 -44.23 6.94 -0.45
N GLY A 616 -43.36 7.91 -0.73
CA GLY A 616 -43.09 9.06 0.15
C GLY A 616 -41.93 8.86 1.12
N GLU A 617 -41.47 7.62 1.32
CA GLU A 617 -40.27 7.28 2.09
C GLU A 617 -39.02 7.34 1.20
N LEU A 618 -37.88 7.65 1.80
CA LEU A 618 -36.62 7.69 1.08
C LEU A 618 -36.04 6.29 0.91
N ASN A 619 -35.79 5.89 -0.33
CA ASN A 619 -35.09 4.67 -0.67
C ASN A 619 -33.68 4.98 -1.20
N THR A 620 -32.66 4.54 -0.47
CA THR A 620 -31.25 4.69 -0.86
C THR A 620 -30.63 3.34 -1.16
N HIS A 621 -30.22 3.10 -2.40
CA HIS A 621 -29.57 1.87 -2.81
C HIS A 621 -28.08 2.11 -3.10
N LEU A 622 -27.22 1.31 -2.49
CA LEU A 622 -25.78 1.47 -2.58
C LEU A 622 -25.19 0.48 -3.59
N ARG A 623 -24.36 0.98 -4.50
CA ARG A 623 -23.57 0.17 -5.43
C ARG A 623 -22.09 0.38 -5.18
N HIS A 624 -21.33 -0.70 -5.14
CA HIS A 624 -19.89 -0.58 -4.95
C HIS A 624 -19.20 -0.31 -6.29
N LEU A 625 -18.45 0.79 -6.36
CA LEU A 625 -17.57 1.10 -7.48
C LEU A 625 -16.20 1.55 -6.96
N PRO A 626 -15.09 1.25 -7.65
CA PRO A 626 -13.76 1.70 -7.25
C PRO A 626 -13.63 3.22 -7.39
N SER A 627 -13.88 3.95 -6.31
CA SER A 627 -13.80 5.42 -6.25
C SER A 627 -14.59 6.12 -7.38
N PRO A 628 -15.94 6.02 -7.38
CA PRO A 628 -16.76 6.66 -8.40
C PRO A 628 -16.63 8.19 -8.29
N MET A 629 -16.49 8.84 -9.45
CA MET A 629 -16.26 10.28 -9.62
C MET A 629 -17.38 10.90 -10.46
N GLY A 630 -17.08 11.63 -11.53
CA GLY A 630 -18.11 12.22 -12.41
C GLY A 630 -19.07 11.17 -12.99
N ILE A 631 -20.32 11.58 -13.18
CA ILE A 631 -21.40 10.76 -13.74
C ILE A 631 -21.91 11.45 -15.00
N ALA A 632 -21.98 10.73 -16.12
CA ALA A 632 -22.63 11.22 -17.33
C ALA A 632 -23.86 10.38 -17.65
N LEU A 633 -24.99 11.06 -17.87
CA LEU A 633 -26.18 10.45 -18.41
C LEU A 633 -26.35 10.84 -19.88
N GLY A 634 -26.36 9.84 -20.76
CA GLY A 634 -26.77 9.96 -22.16
C GLY A 634 -28.25 9.57 -22.34
N ARG A 635 -28.68 9.39 -23.59
CA ARG A 635 -30.08 9.02 -23.87
C ARG A 635 -30.45 7.63 -23.35
N THR A 636 -29.54 6.68 -23.51
CA THR A 636 -29.73 5.26 -23.12
C THR A 636 -28.55 4.70 -22.33
N ARG A 637 -27.51 5.51 -22.10
CA ARG A 637 -26.28 5.10 -21.44
C ARG A 637 -26.02 5.92 -20.19
N LEU A 638 -25.39 5.30 -19.22
CA LEU A 638 -24.83 5.96 -18.05
C LEU A 638 -23.34 5.62 -18.02
N ALA A 639 -22.49 6.62 -17.78
CA ALA A 639 -21.07 6.41 -17.58
C ALA A 639 -20.66 6.96 -16.22
N VAL A 640 -19.86 6.19 -15.49
CA VAL A 640 -19.32 6.59 -14.19
C VAL A 640 -17.81 6.51 -14.24
N GLY A 641 -17.15 7.63 -13.96
CA GLY A 641 -15.70 7.68 -13.82
C GLY A 641 -15.26 6.92 -12.57
N THR A 642 -14.19 6.14 -12.66
CA THR A 642 -13.61 5.37 -11.55
C THR A 642 -12.11 5.64 -11.46
N LEU A 643 -11.44 5.14 -10.43
CA LEU A 643 -10.00 5.38 -10.23
C LEU A 643 -9.13 5.01 -11.45
N GLN A 644 -9.49 3.96 -12.19
CA GLN A 644 -8.66 3.41 -13.27
C GLN A 644 -9.36 3.37 -14.63
N GLY A 645 -10.57 3.92 -14.75
CA GLY A 645 -11.36 3.77 -15.96
C GLY A 645 -12.73 4.43 -15.93
N VAL A 646 -13.54 4.12 -16.94
CA VAL A 646 -14.94 4.52 -17.04
C VAL A 646 -15.80 3.27 -17.14
N GLN A 647 -16.72 3.10 -16.18
CA GLN A 647 -17.71 2.05 -16.20
C GLN A 647 -18.94 2.52 -16.97
N TYR A 648 -19.32 1.78 -18.01
CA TYR A 648 -20.52 2.04 -18.82
C TYR A 648 -21.67 1.13 -18.39
N TYR A 649 -22.86 1.70 -18.43
CA TYR A 649 -24.12 1.01 -18.28
C TYR A 649 -25.06 1.36 -19.43
N ARG A 650 -25.94 0.43 -19.80
CA ARG A 650 -27.02 0.64 -20.77
C ARG A 650 -28.35 0.43 -20.07
N ASN A 651 -29.28 1.36 -20.22
CA ASN A 651 -30.65 1.21 -19.72
C ASN A 651 -31.41 0.16 -20.55
N GLN A 652 -32.05 -0.78 -19.88
CA GLN A 652 -32.90 -1.82 -20.47
C GLN A 652 -34.25 -1.90 -19.72
N PRO A 653 -35.26 -1.14 -20.17
CA PRO A 653 -36.57 -1.09 -19.52
C PRO A 653 -37.29 -2.46 -19.45
N GLU A 654 -37.07 -3.33 -20.44
CA GLU A 654 -37.67 -4.67 -20.44
C GLU A 654 -37.14 -5.57 -19.32
N VAL A 655 -35.89 -5.37 -18.91
CA VAL A 655 -35.31 -6.05 -17.73
C VAL A 655 -35.92 -5.49 -16.46
N ALA A 656 -36.12 -4.17 -16.39
CA ALA A 656 -36.73 -3.50 -15.23
C ALA A 656 -38.12 -4.07 -14.89
N ARG A 657 -38.96 -4.33 -15.91
CA ARG A 657 -40.31 -4.91 -15.72
C ARG A 657 -40.33 -6.29 -15.06
N LYS A 658 -39.20 -7.00 -15.09
CA LYS A 658 -39.07 -8.35 -14.52
C LYS A 658 -38.40 -8.37 -13.16
N LEU A 659 -37.83 -7.25 -12.73
CA LEU A 659 -37.25 -7.16 -11.41
C LEU A 659 -38.36 -7.30 -10.38
N SER A 660 -38.07 -8.07 -9.34
CA SER A 660 -38.95 -8.18 -8.18
C SER A 660 -38.72 -6.97 -7.27
N PRO A 661 -39.78 -6.33 -6.76
CA PRO A 661 -41.20 -6.57 -7.04
C PRO A 661 -41.63 -6.13 -8.46
N SER A 662 -42.41 -6.98 -9.13
CA SER A 662 -42.89 -6.72 -10.49
C SER A 662 -43.67 -5.39 -10.56
N GLY A 663 -43.33 -4.56 -11.54
CA GLY A 663 -43.96 -3.25 -11.74
C GLY A 663 -43.42 -2.10 -10.88
N GLN A 664 -42.44 -2.35 -9.98
CA GLN A 664 -41.84 -1.27 -9.18
C GLN A 664 -40.77 -0.49 -9.96
N HIS A 665 -39.95 -1.17 -10.76
CA HIS A 665 -38.82 -0.55 -11.48
C HIS A 665 -39.21 -0.06 -12.88
N ASP A 666 -38.86 1.19 -13.20
CA ASP A 666 -39.13 1.83 -14.49
C ASP A 666 -37.89 1.95 -15.41
N ALA A 667 -36.72 1.60 -14.90
CA ALA A 667 -35.47 1.50 -15.66
C ALA A 667 -34.50 0.51 -15.01
N CYS A 668 -33.59 -0.07 -15.80
CA CYS A 668 -32.54 -0.97 -15.31
C CYS A 668 -31.26 -0.74 -16.10
N TYR A 669 -30.25 -0.14 -15.47
CA TYR A 669 -28.94 0.13 -16.05
C TYR A 669 -28.03 -1.09 -15.85
N LEU A 670 -27.81 -1.84 -16.92
CA LEU A 670 -26.94 -3.02 -16.90
C LEU A 670 -25.51 -2.65 -17.32
N PRO A 671 -24.47 -3.18 -16.65
CA PRO A 671 -23.09 -3.00 -17.08
C PRO A 671 -22.91 -3.42 -18.54
N SER A 672 -22.40 -2.52 -19.38
CA SER A 672 -22.23 -2.75 -20.82
C SER A 672 -20.77 -2.71 -21.29
N GLY A 673 -19.86 -2.23 -20.44
CA GLY A 673 -18.43 -2.23 -20.73
C GLY A 673 -17.65 -1.46 -19.68
N ASN A 674 -16.34 -1.72 -19.62
CA ASN A 674 -15.40 -0.96 -18.81
C ASN A 674 -14.22 -0.54 -19.69
N HIS A 675 -13.91 0.75 -19.72
CA HIS A 675 -12.76 1.26 -20.47
C HIS A 675 -11.65 1.69 -19.52
N VAL A 676 -10.50 1.06 -19.63
CA VAL A 676 -9.34 1.33 -18.77
C VAL A 676 -8.59 2.56 -19.29
N THR A 677 -8.62 3.63 -18.49
CA THR A 677 -7.94 4.90 -18.79
C THR A 677 -6.60 5.03 -18.03
N GLY A 678 -6.40 4.23 -16.97
CA GLY A 678 -5.39 4.49 -15.94
C GLY A 678 -5.85 5.55 -14.93
N ASP A 679 -4.99 5.96 -13.99
CA ASP A 679 -5.34 7.03 -13.04
C ASP A 679 -5.20 8.42 -13.70
N ILE A 680 -6.13 8.75 -14.60
CA ILE A 680 -6.22 10.08 -15.23
C ILE A 680 -7.05 11.08 -14.41
N ARG A 681 -7.56 10.65 -13.25
CA ARG A 681 -8.46 11.44 -12.39
C ARG A 681 -9.67 11.95 -13.18
N VAL A 682 -10.50 11.02 -13.66
CA VAL A 682 -11.77 11.30 -14.36
C VAL A 682 -12.67 12.15 -13.46
N HIS A 683 -12.75 13.45 -13.71
CA HIS A 683 -13.39 14.37 -12.76
C HIS A 683 -14.83 14.68 -13.11
N ASP A 684 -15.10 15.04 -14.36
CA ASP A 684 -16.44 15.31 -14.87
C ASP A 684 -16.57 14.65 -16.23
N LEU A 685 -17.79 14.28 -16.58
CA LEU A 685 -18.12 13.48 -17.76
C LEU A 685 -19.36 14.05 -18.43
N ALA A 686 -19.42 14.01 -19.75
CA ALA A 686 -20.65 14.28 -20.48
C ALA A 686 -20.67 13.55 -21.82
N PHE A 687 -21.85 13.12 -22.26
CA PHE A 687 -22.06 12.68 -23.62
C PHE A 687 -22.39 13.89 -24.50
N ASP A 688 -21.83 13.93 -25.70
CA ASP A 688 -22.23 14.89 -26.73
C ASP A 688 -23.46 14.39 -27.52
N ALA A 689 -23.88 15.15 -28.54
CA ALA A 689 -25.04 14.85 -29.36
C ALA A 689 -24.90 13.52 -30.14
N ASP A 690 -23.66 13.10 -30.40
CA ASP A 690 -23.30 11.88 -31.12
C ASP A 690 -23.06 10.70 -30.17
N ASP A 691 -23.42 10.85 -28.88
CA ASP A 691 -23.25 9.84 -27.83
C ASP A 691 -21.76 9.47 -27.58
N GLN A 692 -20.84 10.36 -27.96
CA GLN A 692 -19.42 10.24 -27.66
C GLN A 692 -19.16 10.81 -26.27
N LEU A 693 -18.49 10.02 -25.43
CA LEU A 693 -18.15 10.43 -24.07
C LEU A 693 -16.95 11.38 -24.07
N TRP A 694 -17.15 12.56 -23.49
CA TRP A 694 -16.13 13.54 -23.13
C TRP A 694 -15.77 13.42 -21.65
N VAL A 695 -14.48 13.55 -21.38
CA VAL A 695 -13.90 13.33 -20.07
C VAL A 695 -13.00 14.49 -19.70
N VAL A 696 -13.23 15.05 -18.51
CA VAL A 696 -12.26 15.94 -17.85
C VAL A 696 -11.14 15.09 -17.27
N ASN A 697 -9.98 15.14 -17.91
CA ASN A 697 -8.75 14.50 -17.46
C ASN A 697 -7.98 15.51 -16.61
N THR A 698 -8.25 15.51 -15.30
CA THR A 698 -7.61 16.44 -14.36
C THR A 698 -6.10 16.23 -14.33
N ARG A 699 -5.63 14.97 -14.34
CA ARG A 699 -4.21 14.66 -14.18
C ARG A 699 -3.37 15.20 -15.34
N PHE A 700 -3.89 15.16 -16.56
CA PHE A 700 -3.23 15.71 -17.75
C PHE A 700 -3.71 17.12 -18.12
N SER A 701 -4.60 17.72 -17.32
CA SER A 701 -5.11 19.08 -17.52
C SER A 701 -5.71 19.30 -18.91
N CYS A 702 -6.51 18.34 -19.39
CA CYS A 702 -7.12 18.38 -20.72
C CYS A 702 -8.53 17.78 -20.74
N LEU A 703 -9.29 18.10 -21.79
CA LEU A 703 -10.47 17.34 -22.19
C LEU A 703 -10.04 16.24 -23.15
N CYS A 704 -10.56 15.04 -22.96
CA CYS A 704 -10.30 13.91 -23.84
C CYS A 704 -11.58 13.12 -24.12
N THR A 705 -11.59 12.40 -25.23
CA THR A 705 -12.61 11.39 -25.56
C THR A 705 -12.07 10.00 -25.29
N VAL A 706 -12.95 9.08 -24.94
CA VAL A 706 -12.62 7.65 -24.82
C VAL A 706 -12.87 6.97 -26.16
N THR A 707 -11.84 6.33 -26.73
CA THR A 707 -11.89 5.60 -28.00
C THR A 707 -11.38 4.19 -27.74
N GLY A 708 -12.06 3.13 -28.20
CA GLY A 708 -11.70 1.73 -27.88
C GLY A 708 -10.29 1.25 -28.27
N ILE A 709 -9.46 2.13 -28.86
CA ILE A 709 -8.07 1.87 -29.28
C ILE A 709 -7.06 2.49 -28.29
N HIS A 710 -7.39 3.62 -27.67
CA HIS A 710 -6.49 4.38 -26.78
C HIS A 710 -7.08 4.45 -25.36
N SER A 711 -6.23 4.51 -24.34
CA SER A 711 -6.70 4.78 -22.97
C SER A 711 -7.51 6.07 -22.89
N PHE A 712 -7.09 7.13 -23.59
CA PHE A 712 -7.87 8.33 -23.86
C PHE A 712 -7.28 9.08 -25.07
N ALA A 713 -8.09 9.87 -25.76
CA ALA A 713 -7.67 10.72 -26.88
C ALA A 713 -7.87 12.21 -26.51
N PRO A 714 -6.81 12.96 -26.18
CA PRO A 714 -6.90 14.39 -25.89
C PRO A 714 -7.51 15.17 -27.06
N ARG A 715 -8.44 16.07 -26.76
CA ARG A 715 -9.14 16.90 -27.75
C ARG A 715 -8.93 18.39 -27.54
N TRP A 716 -8.77 18.81 -26.29
CA TRP A 716 -8.62 20.22 -25.95
C TRP A 716 -7.81 20.37 -24.66
N ARG A 717 -7.04 21.46 -24.56
CA ARG A 717 -6.36 21.88 -23.33
C ARG A 717 -6.40 23.42 -23.20
N PRO A 718 -6.33 23.98 -21.99
CA PRO A 718 -6.17 25.42 -21.81
C PRO A 718 -4.86 25.91 -22.46
N ARG A 719 -4.85 27.12 -23.03
CA ARG A 719 -3.67 27.67 -23.73
C ARG A 719 -2.45 27.84 -22.83
N PHE A 720 -2.68 28.10 -21.54
CA PHE A 720 -1.61 28.26 -20.56
C PHE A 720 -0.95 26.94 -20.14
N VAL A 721 -1.54 25.78 -20.44
CA VAL A 721 -0.91 24.47 -20.19
C VAL A 721 -0.11 24.09 -21.43
N ASP A 722 1.22 24.09 -21.40
CA ASP A 722 2.04 23.98 -22.63
C ASP A 722 2.09 22.58 -23.27
N GLY A 723 1.77 21.53 -22.52
CA GLY A 723 1.85 20.15 -22.96
C GLY A 723 1.10 19.19 -22.04
N LEU A 724 0.91 17.96 -22.52
CA LEU A 724 0.27 16.89 -21.74
C LEU A 724 1.29 16.29 -20.78
N ALA A 725 1.06 16.46 -19.48
CA ALA A 725 1.90 15.90 -18.44
C ALA A 725 1.03 15.42 -17.27
N ALA A 726 1.36 14.29 -16.67
CA ALA A 726 0.56 13.64 -15.62
C ALA A 726 0.70 14.31 -14.23
N GLU A 727 0.61 15.64 -14.20
CA GLU A 727 1.09 16.51 -13.12
C GLU A 727 -0.01 17.35 -12.44
N ASP A 728 -1.24 17.32 -12.96
CA ASP A 728 -2.38 18.11 -12.45
C ASP A 728 -2.01 19.60 -12.31
N ARG A 729 -1.71 20.26 -13.43
CA ARG A 729 -1.10 21.59 -13.44
C ARG A 729 -2.08 22.69 -13.03
N CYS A 730 -3.31 22.60 -13.51
CA CYS A 730 -4.35 23.61 -13.31
C CYS A 730 -5.60 23.11 -12.57
N HIS A 731 -5.70 21.80 -12.32
CA HIS A 731 -6.90 21.14 -11.82
C HIS A 731 -8.14 21.46 -12.64
N LEU A 732 -8.06 21.17 -13.94
CA LEU A 732 -9.25 21.15 -14.80
C LEU A 732 -10.23 20.13 -14.22
N ASN A 733 -11.44 20.56 -13.87
CA ASN A 733 -12.30 19.77 -12.99
C ASN A 733 -13.77 19.68 -13.42
N GLY A 734 -14.30 20.65 -14.17
CA GLY A 734 -15.72 20.64 -14.56
C GLY A 734 -15.94 20.94 -16.03
N LEU A 735 -17.04 20.44 -16.58
CA LEU A 735 -17.43 20.55 -17.98
C LEU A 735 -18.92 20.92 -18.12
N ALA A 736 -19.21 21.97 -18.90
CA ALA A 736 -20.56 22.34 -19.30
C ALA A 736 -20.74 22.12 -20.81
N MET A 737 -21.85 21.48 -21.16
CA MET A 737 -22.26 21.26 -22.54
C MET A 737 -23.25 22.35 -22.98
N ALA A 738 -23.12 22.83 -24.22
CA ALA A 738 -24.08 23.69 -24.91
C ALA A 738 -24.40 23.06 -26.26
N ASP A 739 -25.68 23.03 -26.67
CA ASP A 739 -26.09 22.51 -27.98
C ASP A 739 -25.50 21.11 -28.30
N GLY A 740 -25.40 20.26 -27.27
CA GLY A 740 -24.87 18.92 -27.39
C GLY A 740 -23.36 18.81 -27.60
N ARG A 741 -22.56 19.85 -27.34
CA ARG A 741 -21.09 19.81 -27.43
C ARG A 741 -20.41 20.48 -26.23
N PRO A 742 -19.15 20.16 -25.90
CA PRO A 742 -18.38 20.86 -24.87
C PRO A 742 -18.35 22.36 -25.16
N ARG A 743 -18.69 23.21 -24.19
CA ARG A 743 -18.67 24.67 -24.34
C ARG A 743 -17.84 25.40 -23.30
N PHE A 744 -17.99 25.05 -22.01
CA PHE A 744 -17.24 25.70 -20.93
C PHE A 744 -16.59 24.69 -20.01
N VAL A 745 -15.46 25.08 -19.41
CA VAL A 745 -14.78 24.29 -18.37
C VAL A 745 -14.37 25.14 -17.19
N THR A 746 -14.20 24.50 -16.04
CA THR A 746 -13.64 25.13 -14.84
C THR A 746 -12.29 24.53 -14.48
N ALA A 747 -11.40 25.38 -13.97
CA ALA A 747 -10.10 25.00 -13.43
C ALA A 747 -9.84 25.77 -12.13
N LEU A 748 -9.05 25.19 -11.22
CA LEU A 748 -8.74 25.83 -9.93
C LEU A 748 -7.58 26.86 -10.03
N GLY A 749 -6.91 26.94 -11.17
CA GLY A 749 -5.83 27.88 -11.42
C GLY A 749 -5.45 27.98 -12.89
N THR A 750 -4.69 29.00 -13.27
CA THR A 750 -4.09 29.16 -14.62
C THR A 750 -2.62 28.70 -14.68
N SER A 751 -2.25 27.74 -13.83
CA SER A 751 -0.87 27.27 -13.69
C SER A 751 -0.49 26.24 -14.76
N ASN A 752 0.77 26.30 -15.17
CA ASN A 752 1.44 25.30 -16.02
C ASN A 752 2.49 24.47 -15.25
N LYS A 753 2.62 24.66 -13.94
CA LYS A 753 3.53 23.88 -13.09
C LYS A 753 2.79 22.74 -12.44
N ALA A 754 3.48 21.63 -12.22
CA ALA A 754 2.94 20.48 -11.50
C ALA A 754 2.26 20.92 -10.21
N SER A 755 0.97 20.58 -10.06
CA SER A 755 0.18 20.91 -8.87
C SER A 755 0.05 22.40 -8.52
N GLY A 756 0.41 23.33 -9.42
CA GLY A 756 0.56 24.76 -9.11
C GLY A 756 -0.74 25.51 -8.84
N TRP A 757 -1.90 24.96 -9.21
CA TRP A 757 -3.21 25.48 -8.82
C TRP A 757 -3.41 25.60 -7.29
N ARG A 758 -2.62 24.87 -6.49
CA ARG A 758 -2.72 24.88 -5.02
C ARG A 758 -2.32 26.20 -4.37
N GLU A 759 -1.58 27.07 -5.06
CA GLU A 759 -1.08 28.33 -4.50
C GLU A 759 -2.21 29.36 -4.30
N ARG A 760 -3.23 29.37 -5.17
CA ARG A 760 -4.30 30.37 -5.20
C ARG A 760 -5.69 29.76 -5.11
N LYS A 761 -5.95 28.92 -4.10
CA LYS A 761 -7.26 28.24 -3.93
C LYS A 761 -8.43 29.20 -3.70
N LEU A 762 -8.16 30.39 -3.15
CA LEU A 762 -9.18 31.37 -2.79
C LEU A 762 -9.72 32.17 -3.99
N ASP A 763 -8.86 32.46 -4.95
CA ASP A 763 -9.10 33.44 -6.01
C ASP A 763 -8.39 33.11 -7.34
N GLY A 764 -7.80 31.92 -7.46
CA GLY A 764 -7.11 31.47 -8.67
C GLY A 764 -8.02 30.78 -9.68
N GLY A 765 -9.23 30.40 -9.27
CA GLY A 765 -10.16 29.65 -10.11
C GLY A 765 -10.67 30.44 -11.30
N VAL A 766 -10.91 29.72 -12.40
CA VAL A 766 -11.35 30.29 -13.67
C VAL A 766 -12.44 29.47 -14.33
N LEU A 767 -13.24 30.15 -15.14
CA LEU A 767 -14.19 29.60 -16.09
C LEU A 767 -13.70 29.94 -17.50
N ILE A 768 -13.58 28.94 -18.36
CA ILE A 768 -12.95 29.06 -19.67
C ILE A 768 -13.96 28.67 -20.75
N ASP A 769 -14.06 29.49 -21.79
CA ASP A 769 -14.75 29.17 -23.03
C ASP A 769 -13.87 28.28 -23.90
N ILE A 770 -14.37 27.12 -24.32
CA ILE A 770 -13.59 26.13 -25.07
C ILE A 770 -13.30 26.61 -26.49
N ASP A 771 -14.25 27.29 -27.14
CA ASP A 771 -14.12 27.68 -28.55
C ASP A 771 -13.22 28.91 -28.69
N SER A 772 -13.41 29.94 -27.86
CA SER A 772 -12.58 31.16 -27.91
C SER A 772 -11.25 31.00 -27.16
N HIS A 773 -11.17 30.04 -26.23
CA HIS A 773 -10.10 29.89 -25.23
C HIS A 773 -9.97 31.06 -24.25
N GLU A 774 -10.96 31.95 -24.18
CA GLU A 774 -10.94 33.10 -23.29
C GLU A 774 -11.41 32.73 -21.88
N LEU A 775 -10.90 33.44 -20.89
CA LEU A 775 -11.39 33.34 -19.52
C LEU A 775 -12.68 34.16 -19.41
N VAL A 776 -13.82 33.48 -19.33
CA VAL A 776 -15.14 34.12 -19.15
C VAL A 776 -15.22 34.77 -17.77
N SER A 777 -14.69 34.09 -16.74
CA SER A 777 -14.60 34.62 -15.38
C SER A 777 -13.32 34.13 -14.70
N HIS A 778 -12.79 34.94 -13.80
CA HIS A 778 -11.60 34.65 -12.99
C HIS A 778 -11.82 35.10 -11.54
N GLY A 779 -10.89 34.80 -10.63
CA GLY A 779 -11.07 35.18 -9.22
C GLY A 779 -11.97 34.21 -8.45
N LEU A 780 -12.33 33.06 -9.03
CA LEU A 780 -13.32 32.15 -8.48
C LEU A 780 -12.73 31.31 -7.33
N CYS A 781 -13.51 31.14 -6.28
CA CYS A 781 -13.11 30.35 -5.11
C CYS A 781 -13.45 28.87 -5.34
N MET A 782 -12.49 28.15 -5.90
CA MET A 782 -12.58 26.74 -6.22
C MET A 782 -13.82 26.38 -7.07
N PRO A 783 -13.90 26.86 -8.33
CA PRO A 783 -15.06 26.62 -9.18
C PRO A 783 -15.17 25.14 -9.59
N HIS A 784 -16.39 24.58 -9.50
CA HIS A 784 -16.72 23.22 -9.90
C HIS A 784 -18.07 23.13 -10.63
N SER A 785 -18.27 21.99 -11.31
CA SER A 785 -19.54 21.54 -11.88
C SER A 785 -20.30 22.61 -12.68
N PRO A 786 -19.67 23.24 -13.70
CA PRO A 786 -20.38 24.21 -14.53
C PRO A 786 -21.46 23.49 -15.33
N ARG A 787 -22.65 24.09 -15.45
CA ARG A 787 -23.79 23.52 -16.19
C ARG A 787 -24.53 24.64 -16.90
N ILE A 788 -25.02 24.37 -18.10
CA ILE A 788 -26.00 25.25 -18.76
C ILE A 788 -27.39 24.71 -18.44
N HIS A 789 -28.25 25.58 -17.90
CA HIS A 789 -29.64 25.25 -17.59
C HIS A 789 -30.51 26.48 -17.78
N ASP A 790 -31.64 26.30 -18.48
CA ASP A 790 -32.57 27.37 -18.85
C ASP A 790 -31.90 28.58 -19.52
N GLY A 791 -30.97 28.30 -20.45
CA GLY A 791 -30.22 29.32 -21.19
C GLY A 791 -29.17 30.09 -20.36
N GLN A 792 -28.99 29.76 -19.09
CA GLN A 792 -28.05 30.41 -18.18
C GLN A 792 -26.88 29.48 -17.84
N LEU A 793 -25.70 30.06 -17.61
CA LEU A 793 -24.53 29.33 -17.14
C LEU A 793 -24.48 29.35 -15.62
N TRP A 794 -24.37 28.18 -15.02
CA TRP A 794 -24.30 27.97 -13.58
C TRP A 794 -22.98 27.33 -13.21
N LEU A 795 -22.46 27.61 -12.02
CA LEU A 795 -21.33 26.91 -11.43
C LEU A 795 -21.40 26.93 -9.91
N LEU A 796 -20.52 26.15 -9.28
CA LEU A 796 -20.36 26.10 -7.84
C LEU A 796 -19.07 26.80 -7.42
N SER A 797 -19.14 27.77 -6.50
CA SER A 797 -17.95 28.30 -5.81
C SER A 797 -17.71 27.51 -4.52
N SER A 798 -17.07 26.35 -4.66
CA SER A 798 -17.02 25.33 -3.61
C SER A 798 -16.35 25.77 -2.32
N GLY A 799 -15.35 26.65 -2.39
CA GLY A 799 -14.69 27.17 -1.19
C GLY A 799 -15.55 28.18 -0.41
N ARG A 800 -16.65 28.64 -0.98
CA ARG A 800 -17.66 29.51 -0.35
C ARG A 800 -18.99 28.79 -0.09
N GLY A 801 -19.16 27.58 -0.65
CA GLY A 801 -20.41 26.83 -0.57
C GLY A 801 -21.54 27.51 -1.33
N GLU A 802 -21.24 28.15 -2.46
CA GLU A 802 -22.21 28.95 -3.20
C GLU A 802 -22.63 28.26 -4.50
N LEU A 803 -23.93 28.37 -4.82
CA LEU A 803 -24.47 28.17 -6.16
C LEU A 803 -24.51 29.54 -6.84
N ASN A 804 -23.85 29.64 -8.00
CA ASN A 804 -23.73 30.90 -8.72
C ASN A 804 -24.31 30.82 -10.13
N ARG A 805 -24.84 31.95 -10.60
CA ARG A 805 -25.17 32.20 -12.00
C ARG A 805 -24.09 33.11 -12.60
N VAL A 806 -23.69 32.82 -13.84
CA VAL A 806 -22.65 33.56 -14.55
C VAL A 806 -23.24 34.22 -15.77
N ASP A 807 -23.06 35.54 -15.87
CA ASP A 807 -23.31 36.28 -17.09
C ASP A 807 -22.12 36.04 -18.04
N THR A 808 -22.38 35.38 -19.17
CA THR A 808 -21.33 34.99 -20.12
C THR A 808 -20.80 36.16 -20.96
N GLN A 809 -21.50 37.30 -21.00
CA GLN A 809 -21.07 38.49 -21.73
C GLN A 809 -20.16 39.36 -20.87
N THR A 810 -20.49 39.52 -19.60
CA THR A 810 -19.76 40.40 -18.67
C THR A 810 -18.76 39.65 -17.78
N GLY A 811 -18.90 38.32 -17.68
CA GLY A 811 -18.13 37.49 -16.77
C GLY A 811 -18.55 37.62 -15.30
N GLN A 812 -19.59 38.40 -15.00
CA GLN A 812 -20.04 38.61 -13.63
C GLN A 812 -20.67 37.35 -13.04
N VAL A 813 -20.35 37.09 -11.78
CA VAL A 813 -20.84 35.94 -11.02
C VAL A 813 -21.76 36.42 -9.91
N GLU A 814 -23.02 36.00 -9.99
CA GLU A 814 -24.06 36.30 -9.01
C GLU A 814 -24.30 35.09 -8.11
N THR A 815 -24.24 35.29 -6.80
CA THR A 815 -24.58 34.24 -5.82
C THR A 815 -26.10 34.11 -5.70
N VAL A 816 -26.62 32.94 -6.09
CA VAL A 816 -28.06 32.64 -6.01
C VAL A 816 -28.40 31.99 -4.67
N ALA A 817 -27.52 31.13 -4.14
CA ALA A 817 -27.70 30.53 -2.82
C ALA A 817 -26.35 30.22 -2.16
N THR A 818 -26.33 30.25 -0.83
CA THR A 818 -25.21 29.79 0.01
C THR A 818 -25.66 28.56 0.80
N LEU A 819 -24.87 27.50 0.77
CA LEU A 819 -25.19 26.17 1.25
C LEU A 819 -24.17 25.69 2.29
N PRO A 820 -24.59 24.89 3.29
CA PRO A 820 -23.78 24.58 4.46
C PRO A 820 -22.74 23.47 4.24
N GLY A 821 -21.95 23.54 3.16
CA GLY A 821 -20.91 22.56 2.87
C GLY A 821 -20.10 22.91 1.62
N PHE A 822 -19.03 22.14 1.37
CA PHE A 822 -18.25 22.26 0.15
C PHE A 822 -19.09 21.75 -1.03
N THR A 823 -19.58 22.67 -1.86
CA THR A 823 -20.49 22.34 -2.96
C THR A 823 -19.75 21.59 -4.07
N ARG A 824 -20.28 20.46 -4.52
CA ARG A 824 -19.73 19.65 -5.61
C ARG A 824 -20.79 18.73 -6.20
N GLY A 825 -20.81 18.62 -7.52
CA GLY A 825 -21.90 17.97 -8.23
C GLY A 825 -23.10 18.90 -8.35
N LEU A 826 -23.57 19.08 -9.58
CA LEU A 826 -24.68 19.97 -9.89
C LEU A 826 -25.52 19.35 -11.02
N ALA A 827 -26.80 19.16 -10.74
CA ALA A 827 -27.79 18.75 -11.73
C ALA A 827 -29.08 19.54 -11.55
N PHE A 828 -29.90 19.58 -12.59
CA PHE A 828 -31.15 20.34 -12.61
C PHE A 828 -32.34 19.47 -13.02
N ALA A 829 -33.50 19.79 -12.46
CA ALA A 829 -34.79 19.30 -12.97
C ALA A 829 -35.86 20.39 -12.79
N GLY A 830 -36.38 20.89 -13.92
CA GLY A 830 -37.26 22.06 -13.92
C GLY A 830 -36.56 23.28 -13.27
N PRO A 831 -37.21 24.02 -12.35
CA PRO A 831 -36.61 25.17 -11.69
C PRO A 831 -35.70 24.80 -10.50
N PHE A 832 -35.42 23.50 -10.27
CA PHE A 832 -34.70 23.05 -9.08
C PHE A 832 -33.27 22.62 -9.41
N ALA A 833 -32.31 23.15 -8.65
CA ALA A 833 -30.91 22.74 -8.65
C ALA A 833 -30.66 21.73 -7.52
N PHE A 834 -30.12 20.57 -7.86
CA PHE A 834 -29.66 19.55 -6.92
C PHE A 834 -28.16 19.71 -6.76
N VAL A 835 -27.74 20.15 -5.57
CA VAL A 835 -26.35 20.47 -5.26
C VAL A 835 -25.82 19.48 -4.24
N GLY A 836 -24.77 18.75 -4.61
CA GLY A 836 -24.07 17.90 -3.67
C GLY A 836 -23.21 18.73 -2.72
N LEU A 837 -23.18 18.37 -1.45
CA LEU A 837 -22.35 18.97 -0.42
C LEU A 837 -21.42 17.91 0.17
N SER A 838 -20.17 18.30 0.37
CA SER A 838 -19.15 17.54 1.09
C SER A 838 -18.74 18.27 2.36
N GLN A 839 -18.28 17.53 3.37
CA GLN A 839 -17.63 18.16 4.51
C GLN A 839 -16.25 18.72 4.11
N VAL A 840 -15.88 19.88 4.65
CA VAL A 840 -14.59 20.52 4.34
C VAL A 840 -13.46 19.83 5.08
N ARG A 841 -12.47 19.34 4.33
CA ARG A 841 -11.27 18.70 4.89
C ARG A 841 -10.28 19.75 5.40
N GLU A 842 -9.88 19.64 6.68
CA GLU A 842 -9.14 20.71 7.38
C GLU A 842 -7.68 20.92 6.91
N LYS A 843 -7.03 19.99 6.18
CA LYS A 843 -5.62 20.14 5.76
C LYS A 843 -5.39 20.55 4.29
N LEU A 844 -6.31 20.24 3.37
CA LEU A 844 -6.17 20.56 1.94
C LEU A 844 -6.91 21.84 1.53
N PHE A 845 -7.95 22.21 2.29
CA PHE A 845 -8.84 23.35 2.04
C PHE A 845 -8.75 24.40 3.16
N ASP A 846 -7.64 24.38 3.90
CA ASP A 846 -7.39 25.32 4.97
C ASP A 846 -7.33 26.77 4.43
N GLY A 847 -7.90 27.70 5.17
CA GLY A 847 -8.03 29.11 4.76
C GLY A 847 -9.22 29.46 3.86
N LEU A 848 -10.01 28.50 3.34
CA LEU A 848 -11.22 28.81 2.56
C LEU A 848 -12.28 29.53 3.42
N PRO A 849 -13.09 30.45 2.84
CA PRO A 849 -14.13 31.16 3.59
C PRO A 849 -15.06 30.24 4.38
N LEU A 850 -15.43 29.10 3.77
CA LEU A 850 -16.36 28.15 4.33
C LEU A 850 -15.80 27.33 5.52
N SER A 851 -14.48 27.27 5.72
CA SER A 851 -13.89 26.55 6.87
C SER A 851 -13.99 27.32 8.20
N ARG A 852 -14.33 28.62 8.13
CA ARG A 852 -14.42 29.53 9.31
C ARG A 852 -15.72 29.38 10.10
N ASP A 853 -16.75 28.79 9.50
CA ASP A 853 -18.05 28.58 10.14
C ASP A 853 -18.31 27.08 10.36
N LYS A 854 -18.49 26.69 11.64
CA LYS A 854 -18.77 25.29 12.02
C LYS A 854 -20.13 24.80 11.51
N GLY A 855 -21.07 25.70 11.19
CA GLY A 855 -22.37 25.37 10.59
C GLY A 855 -22.28 24.87 9.14
N MET A 856 -21.16 25.14 8.46
CA MET A 856 -20.96 24.87 7.03
C MET A 856 -20.24 23.54 6.75
N ARG A 857 -20.57 22.49 7.52
CA ARG A 857 -19.90 21.17 7.42
C ARG A 857 -20.89 20.02 7.22
N LYS A 858 -21.84 20.18 6.30
CA LYS A 858 -22.85 19.17 5.97
C LYS A 858 -22.43 18.36 4.74
N CYS A 859 -22.83 17.08 4.73
CA CYS A 859 -22.70 16.19 3.58
C CYS A 859 -24.10 15.74 3.15
N GLY A 860 -24.38 15.74 1.85
CA GLY A 860 -25.69 15.38 1.33
C GLY A 860 -26.12 16.22 0.12
N VAL A 861 -27.35 16.08 -0.33
CA VAL A 861 -27.91 16.81 -1.47
C VAL A 861 -28.88 17.89 -1.00
N TRP A 862 -28.62 19.13 -1.39
CA TRP A 862 -29.51 20.27 -1.14
C TRP A 862 -30.24 20.64 -2.43
N VAL A 863 -31.53 20.92 -2.31
CA VAL A 863 -32.36 21.32 -3.44
C VAL A 863 -32.69 22.80 -3.33
N VAL A 864 -32.26 23.58 -4.32
CA VAL A 864 -32.46 25.03 -4.39
C VAL A 864 -33.44 25.37 -5.50
N ASP A 865 -34.45 26.17 -5.20
CA ASP A 865 -35.30 26.78 -6.24
C ASP A 865 -34.57 27.95 -6.89
N THR A 866 -34.16 27.76 -8.15
CA THR A 866 -33.30 28.70 -8.90
C THR A 866 -33.93 30.07 -9.13
N ARG A 867 -35.26 30.20 -8.96
CA ARG A 867 -35.99 31.45 -9.17
C ARG A 867 -35.86 32.43 -8.00
N ASN A 868 -35.63 31.92 -6.79
CA ASN A 868 -35.59 32.72 -5.57
C ASN A 868 -34.40 32.39 -4.65
N GLY A 869 -33.63 31.34 -4.94
CA GLY A 869 -32.45 30.95 -4.17
C GLY A 869 -32.76 30.19 -2.87
N HIS A 870 -34.02 29.87 -2.58
CA HIS A 870 -34.40 29.18 -1.35
C HIS A 870 -34.11 27.68 -1.42
N SER A 871 -33.60 27.13 -0.31
CA SER A 871 -33.48 25.69 -0.10
C SER A 871 -34.86 25.09 0.18
N VAL A 872 -35.35 24.22 -0.70
CA VAL A 872 -36.70 23.62 -0.64
C VAL A 872 -36.70 22.14 -0.28
N GLY A 873 -35.55 21.48 -0.30
CA GLY A 873 -35.40 20.07 0.06
C GLY A 873 -33.98 19.75 0.50
N ILE A 874 -33.84 18.82 1.44
CA ILE A 874 -32.54 18.39 1.96
C ILE A 874 -32.53 16.89 2.10
N LEU A 875 -31.45 16.27 1.64
CA LEU A 875 -31.04 14.91 1.99
C LEU A 875 -29.65 15.01 2.61
N GLN A 876 -29.52 14.78 3.91
CA GLN A 876 -28.25 14.79 4.62
C GLN A 876 -27.78 13.36 4.86
N PHE A 877 -26.53 13.06 4.51
CA PHE A 877 -25.88 11.80 4.83
C PHE A 877 -25.13 11.89 6.17
N SER A 878 -25.12 10.77 6.91
CA SER A 878 -24.36 10.57 8.14
C SER A 878 -23.70 9.19 8.15
N GLY A 879 -22.71 8.99 9.03
CA GLY A 879 -21.87 7.78 9.02
C GLY A 879 -20.76 7.87 7.97
N ASP A 880 -20.67 6.86 7.11
CA ASP A 880 -19.55 6.64 6.17
C ASP A 880 -19.56 7.54 4.91
N VAL A 881 -20.64 8.27 4.65
CA VAL A 881 -20.74 9.18 3.49
C VAL A 881 -20.55 10.62 3.95
N GLN A 882 -19.32 11.12 3.85
CA GLN A 882 -18.95 12.48 4.26
C GLN A 882 -18.48 13.36 3.08
N GLU A 883 -18.43 12.78 1.87
CA GLU A 883 -18.09 13.47 0.63
C GLU A 883 -18.99 12.98 -0.50
N ILE A 884 -19.51 13.95 -1.25
CA ILE A 884 -20.14 13.76 -2.56
C ILE A 884 -19.20 14.26 -3.63
N PHE A 885 -18.99 13.47 -4.66
CA PHE A 885 -18.17 13.85 -5.80
C PHE A 885 -19.02 14.45 -6.91
N ASP A 886 -20.13 13.80 -7.27
CA ASP A 886 -21.06 14.28 -8.30
C ASP A 886 -22.51 13.88 -7.97
N VAL A 887 -23.45 14.63 -8.55
CA VAL A 887 -24.91 14.39 -8.45
C VAL A 887 -25.49 14.46 -9.84
N GLN A 888 -26.18 13.39 -10.25
CA GLN A 888 -26.84 13.28 -11.55
C GLN A 888 -28.32 12.99 -11.36
N VAL A 889 -29.19 13.77 -12.02
CA VAL A 889 -30.63 13.47 -12.11
C VAL A 889 -30.85 12.37 -13.13
N LEU A 890 -31.61 11.34 -12.75
CA LEU A 890 -32.08 10.29 -13.63
C LEU A 890 -33.57 10.51 -13.94
N PRO A 891 -34.00 10.42 -15.22
CA PRO A 891 -35.37 10.69 -15.66
C PRO A 891 -36.31 9.50 -15.41
N HIS A 892 -36.17 8.87 -14.24
CA HIS A 892 -36.88 7.66 -13.83
C HIS A 892 -37.19 7.77 -12.35
N ARG A 893 -38.39 7.35 -11.93
CA ARG A 893 -38.84 7.37 -10.54
C ARG A 893 -38.11 6.30 -9.71
N PHE A 894 -37.97 5.11 -10.28
CA PHE A 894 -37.45 3.96 -9.55
C PHE A 894 -36.49 3.10 -10.40
N PRO A 895 -35.40 3.69 -10.94
CA PRO A 895 -34.44 2.95 -11.74
C PRO A 895 -33.70 1.92 -10.87
N GLU A 896 -33.10 0.91 -11.48
CA GLU A 896 -32.12 0.03 -10.86
C GLU A 896 -30.78 0.13 -11.61
N ILE A 897 -29.65 -0.08 -10.92
CA ILE A 897 -28.33 -0.15 -11.55
C ILE A 897 -27.75 -1.51 -11.16
N ALA A 898 -27.48 -2.41 -12.09
CA ALA A 898 -26.99 -3.75 -11.74
C ALA A 898 -25.48 -3.77 -11.43
N GLU A 899 -25.06 -4.67 -10.54
CA GLU A 899 -23.64 -4.93 -10.28
C GLU A 899 -23.08 -5.98 -11.24
N VAL A 900 -21.81 -5.83 -11.62
CA VAL A 900 -21.10 -6.82 -12.43
C VAL A 900 -21.09 -8.15 -11.67
N GLY A 901 -21.60 -9.20 -12.31
CA GLY A 901 -21.71 -10.54 -11.70
C GLY A 901 -22.99 -10.81 -10.92
N SER A 902 -23.96 -9.87 -10.87
CA SER A 902 -25.28 -10.11 -10.30
C SER A 902 -26.12 -11.08 -11.16
N ASP A 903 -27.09 -11.78 -10.54
CA ASP A 903 -27.97 -12.75 -11.23
C ASP A 903 -28.76 -12.14 -12.40
N ILE A 904 -29.10 -10.85 -12.31
CA ILE A 904 -29.75 -10.10 -13.39
C ILE A 904 -28.84 -10.07 -14.63
N CYS A 905 -27.53 -9.93 -14.44
CA CYS A 905 -26.55 -9.93 -15.54
C CYS A 905 -26.37 -11.32 -16.17
N ASN A 906 -26.70 -12.41 -15.46
CA ASN A 906 -26.61 -13.78 -15.99
C ASN A 906 -27.76 -14.13 -16.93
N SER A 907 -28.87 -13.39 -16.87
CA SER A 907 -30.12 -13.71 -17.58
C SER A 907 -30.59 -12.63 -18.55
N ALA A 908 -29.97 -11.44 -18.54
CA ALA A 908 -30.32 -10.33 -19.42
C ALA A 908 -29.30 -10.18 -20.57
N PHE A 909 -29.81 -10.08 -21.80
CA PHE A 909 -29.00 -9.91 -23.00
C PHE A 909 -29.51 -8.74 -23.85
N ALA A 910 -28.59 -8.02 -24.49
CA ALA A 910 -28.93 -7.03 -25.51
C ALA A 910 -28.57 -7.59 -26.89
N LEU A 911 -29.52 -7.57 -27.82
CA LEU A 911 -29.35 -8.07 -29.18
C LEU A 911 -29.79 -6.98 -30.17
N SER A 912 -29.21 -6.97 -31.37
CA SER A 912 -29.70 -6.09 -32.44
C SER A 912 -31.12 -6.47 -32.85
N ASP A 913 -31.89 -5.50 -33.35
CA ASP A 913 -33.26 -5.71 -33.84
C ASP A 913 -33.35 -6.89 -34.83
N GLU A 914 -32.38 -7.01 -35.74
CA GLU A 914 -32.30 -8.11 -36.71
C GLU A 914 -32.08 -9.47 -36.05
N ALA A 915 -31.33 -9.52 -34.95
CA ALA A 915 -31.08 -10.75 -34.20
C ALA A 915 -32.30 -11.14 -33.35
N LEU A 916 -32.96 -10.15 -32.73
CA LEU A 916 -34.21 -10.36 -31.98
C LEU A 916 -35.32 -10.96 -32.85
N ALA A 917 -35.47 -10.50 -34.09
CA ALA A 917 -36.44 -11.04 -35.05
C ALA A 917 -36.24 -12.53 -35.35
N ASN A 918 -35.02 -13.05 -35.13
CA ASN A 918 -34.64 -14.44 -35.36
C ASN A 918 -34.45 -15.24 -34.05
N THR A 919 -34.85 -14.70 -32.88
CA THR A 919 -34.79 -15.43 -31.61
C THR A 919 -36.04 -16.29 -31.38
N ALA A 920 -35.85 -17.49 -30.85
CA ALA A 920 -36.96 -18.35 -30.45
C ALA A 920 -37.82 -17.65 -29.38
N PRO A 921 -39.16 -17.85 -29.33
CA PRO A 921 -40.06 -17.09 -28.47
C PRO A 921 -39.69 -17.12 -26.97
N ASN A 922 -39.09 -18.21 -26.51
CA ASN A 922 -38.59 -18.36 -25.14
C ASN A 922 -37.34 -17.51 -24.85
N VAL A 923 -36.47 -17.27 -25.83
CA VAL A 923 -35.27 -16.43 -25.74
C VAL A 923 -35.60 -14.96 -26.00
N ALA A 924 -36.57 -14.69 -26.87
CA ALA A 924 -37.10 -13.35 -27.11
C ALA A 924 -37.65 -12.71 -25.83
N THR A 925 -38.10 -13.53 -24.86
CA THR A 925 -38.51 -12.99 -23.57
C THR A 925 -37.34 -12.41 -22.79
N THR A 926 -36.12 -12.96 -22.80
CA THR A 926 -34.96 -12.53 -21.98
C THR A 926 -34.00 -11.54 -22.64
N ALA A 927 -34.17 -11.27 -23.93
CA ALA A 927 -33.38 -10.30 -24.69
C ALA A 927 -34.15 -8.97 -24.91
N SER A 928 -33.45 -7.84 -24.89
CA SER A 928 -34.01 -6.52 -25.24
C SER A 928 -33.19 -5.83 -26.34
N ALA A 929 -33.84 -4.93 -27.11
CA ALA A 929 -33.25 -4.22 -28.25
C ALA A 929 -32.22 -3.16 -27.87
#